data_AF-A0A379FRW0-F1
#
_entry.id   AF-A0A379FRW0-F1
#
_cell.length_a   1.000
_cell.length_b   1.000
_cell.length_c   1.000
_cell.angle_alpha   90.00
_cell.angle_beta   90.00
_cell.angle_gamma   90.00
#
_symmetry.space_group_name_H-M   'P 1'
#
loop_
_entity.id
_entity.type
_entity.pdbx_description
1 polymer ?
#
loop_
_entity_poly.entity_id
_entity_poly.type
_entity_poly.pdbx_seq_one_letter_code
_entity_poly.pdbx_strand_id
1 'polypeptide(L)'
;MAKFTFNLLSIFGKKESPVAEQYLQEALLPLSVLDEELPKTVLEYVLDGKSPEVLVQLSQLDTEKAVILLDKPGTVDWWWGGNSFNSSQYNKLIRQGANARHKLYSKVGDGITSSQIARFAKVLAAACQDINIKVLTPELPSWVSYLMGDAFAKTYDNSRDTKLEHRKHWHFDLLTEIIEQETDKPANTILYIIFDRHHLSDYHYDNLNRLFAIPGFKAYLIAEQAFIKQTLVNNLSAAGQIQLINTLKKDVELYTLFADVLVSFATSSLKTVRAAAEPTMAILPAQSVTQHLTQILTGGTPKQRTQAADLFARIGEHREILAAALTTETNKTVLKSIESAISRFSVMDTASQVEETELPEFIELEDTPLPESAKDILVNNFNEMLQKAKENAESEIEENKKQKHSYNWAQRHYKEFQKLNAQACCKVIDKLNSGKEIITDHEYSVVKFKERITNLPEYTLFHALRLISHNRTNEEHLSHYHLTREVPPRILGQIELRQLEKTLTQCHFKNATRLIADLCLRSYANGLAIFNQPAQVWTFFIQYPDFIAEALGLIPQQETQRYYQEYDAASGIDVLAMLPTIPARFIPRIMELALGENKTHRLSAQKLLETLPNIHLNAAEGLDSGKQEIRVTAIEWLARLKNPESLKPLYALLKKEKREVVRAALLTALEQFGEDISGYLAPKVLLAEAQKGLKAKAPASMAWFNLDSLPALTWQNNKPVEADIIRWWVVLAVKLKMPAGNGLLQRYIGLLSIDSQKKLGSFILNSFIGQDIAGPSLEMAMAEAERDAPKRLANYQDWVKRWPEYYSQYENYTLEQTFNEIKNEVLRRYLGSAISDKGMLALICGIEGHLAVTTLRNYMRDHYQRRAQIEAMIDAVATSNDPLIIQLLLSLSRRYRTASVQEKARGLVAQIAERNGWSADELADRTIPTAGMDETGILALEYGDRTFTAKLDAQ
;
A
#
# COMPACT_ATOMS: atom_id res chain seq x y z
N MET A 1 17.38 -47.54 -1.88
CA MET A 1 17.61 -46.87 -0.59
C MET A 1 16.58 -47.33 0.42
N ALA A 2 17.02 -48.04 1.46
CA ALA A 2 16.19 -48.75 2.43
C ALA A 2 15.25 -47.84 3.24
N LYS A 3 14.10 -48.39 3.65
CA LYS A 3 13.18 -47.79 4.64
C LYS A 3 13.88 -47.77 6.01
N PHE A 4 14.61 -46.70 6.33
CA PHE A 4 14.92 -46.36 7.73
C PHE A 4 13.63 -45.84 8.38
N THR A 5 12.83 -46.76 8.92
CA THR A 5 11.89 -46.46 10.00
C THR A 5 12.72 -46.63 11.27
N PHE A 6 12.98 -45.54 12.01
CA PHE A 6 13.63 -45.66 13.31
C PHE A 6 12.76 -46.55 14.21
N ASN A 7 13.37 -47.55 14.83
CA ASN A 7 12.66 -48.52 15.65
C ASN A 7 12.39 -47.91 17.03
N LEU A 8 11.15 -47.51 17.33
CA LEU A 8 10.77 -46.96 18.64
C LEU A 8 11.18 -47.89 19.82
N LEU A 9 11.22 -49.21 19.58
CA LEU A 9 11.65 -50.20 20.57
C LEU A 9 13.09 -50.02 21.03
N SER A 10 14.01 -49.56 20.16
CA SER A 10 15.43 -49.48 20.54
C SER A 10 15.73 -48.31 21.48
N ILE A 11 14.86 -47.30 21.52
CA ILE A 11 15.05 -46.10 22.35
C ILE A 11 14.13 -46.14 23.58
N PHE A 12 12.86 -46.53 23.42
CA PHE A 12 11.87 -46.49 24.51
C PHE A 12 11.60 -47.84 25.19
N GLY A 13 12.10 -48.95 24.64
CA GLY A 13 12.05 -50.28 25.28
C GLY A 13 10.65 -50.92 25.42
N LYS A 14 9.58 -50.29 24.91
CA LYS A 14 8.19 -50.81 24.97
C LYS A 14 7.65 -51.11 23.57
N LYS A 15 7.00 -52.27 23.42
CA LYS A 15 6.41 -52.73 22.15
C LYS A 15 4.98 -52.26 21.93
N GLU A 16 4.25 -52.00 23.02
CA GLU A 16 2.85 -51.59 23.03
C GLU A 16 2.65 -50.48 24.07
N SER A 17 2.45 -49.25 23.58
CA SER A 17 2.07 -48.08 24.39
C SER A 17 0.70 -47.57 23.92
N PRO A 18 -0.08 -46.85 24.75
CA PRO A 18 -1.29 -46.16 24.30
C PRO A 18 -0.98 -45.24 23.12
N VAL A 19 -1.95 -45.07 22.20
CA VAL A 19 -1.76 -44.30 20.95
C VAL A 19 -1.25 -42.88 21.18
N ALA A 20 -1.72 -42.21 22.24
CA ALA A 20 -1.25 -40.88 22.63
C ALA A 20 0.24 -40.86 23.04
N GLU A 21 0.69 -41.87 23.80
CA GLU A 21 2.09 -42.05 24.17
C GLU A 21 2.96 -42.36 22.94
N GLN A 22 2.45 -43.15 21.98
CA GLN A 22 3.17 -43.41 20.73
C GLN A 22 3.42 -42.12 19.92
N TYR A 23 2.43 -41.24 19.81
CA TYR A 23 2.63 -39.95 19.13
C TYR A 23 3.62 -39.06 19.86
N LEU A 24 3.63 -39.08 21.19
CA LEU A 24 4.63 -38.36 21.98
C LEU A 24 6.04 -38.93 21.76
N GLN A 25 6.20 -40.25 21.77
CA GLN A 25 7.46 -40.94 21.47
C GLN A 25 7.99 -40.58 20.07
N GLU A 26 7.13 -40.62 19.05
CA GLU A 26 7.50 -40.25 17.68
C GLU A 26 7.85 -38.75 17.54
N ALA A 27 7.16 -37.87 18.28
CA ALA A 27 7.42 -36.43 18.28
C ALA A 27 8.78 -36.07 18.90
N LEU A 28 9.24 -36.84 19.89
CA LEU A 28 10.51 -36.65 20.60
C LEU A 28 11.70 -37.32 19.91
N LEU A 29 11.44 -38.26 18.99
CA LEU A 29 12.46 -39.04 18.29
C LEU A 29 13.57 -38.20 17.62
N PRO A 30 13.29 -37.03 17.00
CA PRO A 30 14.36 -36.19 16.44
C PRO A 30 15.44 -35.75 17.42
N LEU A 31 15.15 -35.71 18.73
CA LEU A 31 16.12 -35.37 19.77
C LEU A 31 17.23 -36.42 19.91
N SER A 32 17.01 -37.66 19.46
CA SER A 32 18.01 -38.73 19.49
C SER A 32 19.24 -38.43 18.64
N VAL A 33 19.14 -37.47 17.71
CA VAL A 33 20.27 -37.02 16.86
C VAL A 33 21.22 -36.11 17.64
N LEU A 34 20.73 -35.44 18.69
CA LEU A 34 21.53 -34.57 19.55
C LEU A 34 22.13 -35.35 20.72
N ASP A 35 21.34 -36.25 21.32
CA ASP A 35 21.73 -37.14 22.41
C ASP A 35 20.79 -38.36 22.40
N GLU A 36 21.35 -39.57 22.34
CA GLU A 36 20.59 -40.82 22.17
C GLU A 36 19.64 -41.13 23.35
N GLU A 37 19.98 -40.74 24.57
CA GLU A 37 19.18 -41.02 25.78
C GLU A 37 18.09 -39.96 26.03
N LEU A 38 18.24 -38.78 25.43
CA LEU A 38 17.40 -37.62 25.67
C LEU A 38 15.90 -37.86 25.40
N PRO A 39 15.47 -38.54 24.31
CA PRO A 39 14.05 -38.80 24.08
C PRO A 39 13.37 -39.54 25.25
N LYS A 40 14.06 -40.49 25.88
CA LYS A 40 13.51 -41.28 26.98
C LYS A 40 13.34 -40.46 28.25
N THR A 41 14.37 -39.72 28.66
CA THR A 41 14.30 -38.82 29.82
C THR A 41 13.22 -37.75 29.62
N VAL A 42 13.13 -37.19 28.41
CA VAL A 42 12.10 -36.20 28.07
C VAL A 42 10.70 -36.82 28.10
N LEU A 43 10.53 -38.07 27.65
CA LEU A 43 9.24 -38.76 27.75
C LEU A 43 8.79 -38.95 29.20
N GLU A 44 9.69 -39.35 30.11
CA GLU A 44 9.40 -39.50 31.55
C GLU A 44 9.02 -38.15 32.19
N TYR A 45 9.70 -37.08 31.80
CA TYR A 45 9.33 -35.72 32.21
C TYR A 45 7.94 -35.32 31.71
N VAL A 46 7.65 -35.52 30.43
CA VAL A 46 6.35 -35.11 29.88
C VAL A 46 5.21 -35.91 30.52
N LEU A 47 5.32 -37.23 30.63
CA LEU A 47 4.25 -38.09 31.15
C LEU A 47 4.02 -37.91 32.66
N ASP A 48 5.09 -37.94 33.46
CA ASP A 48 5.00 -38.07 34.92
C ASP A 48 5.54 -36.84 35.66
N GLY A 49 6.27 -35.94 35.00
CA GLY A 49 6.94 -34.81 35.63
C GLY A 49 8.24 -35.18 36.34
N LYS A 50 8.77 -36.38 36.10
CA LYS A 50 10.05 -36.84 36.65
C LYS A 50 11.22 -36.14 35.96
N SER A 51 12.35 -36.04 36.64
CA SER A 51 13.61 -35.50 36.10
C SER A 51 13.50 -34.10 35.46
N PRO A 52 12.91 -33.09 36.13
CA PRO A 52 12.73 -31.75 35.57
C PRO A 52 14.03 -31.06 35.15
N GLU A 53 15.18 -31.47 35.67
CA GLU A 53 16.52 -31.06 35.27
C GLU A 53 16.81 -31.27 33.77
N VAL A 54 16.05 -32.15 33.09
CA VAL A 54 16.16 -32.35 31.63
C VAL A 54 15.91 -31.07 30.83
N LEU A 55 15.11 -30.12 31.35
CA LEU A 55 14.92 -28.82 30.69
C LEU A 55 16.22 -28.00 30.64
N VAL A 56 17.06 -28.10 31.67
CA VAL A 56 18.38 -27.45 31.69
C VAL A 56 19.30 -28.11 30.67
N GLN A 57 19.28 -29.44 30.58
CA GLN A 57 20.05 -30.18 29.56
C GLN A 57 19.62 -29.77 28.14
N LEU A 58 18.31 -29.66 27.87
CA LEU A 58 17.77 -29.20 26.59
C LEU A 58 18.25 -27.79 26.23
N SER A 59 18.34 -26.89 27.22
CA SER A 59 18.82 -25.52 27.01
C SER A 59 20.32 -25.42 26.69
N GLN A 60 21.07 -26.51 26.83
CA GLN A 60 22.51 -26.56 26.52
C GLN A 60 22.81 -27.19 25.15
N LEU A 61 21.78 -27.65 24.43
CA LEU A 61 21.94 -28.23 23.10
C LEU A 61 22.28 -27.18 22.04
N ASP A 62 22.76 -27.65 20.89
CA ASP A 62 22.88 -26.83 19.67
C ASP A 62 21.47 -26.42 19.21
N THR A 63 21.10 -25.19 19.58
CA THR A 63 19.76 -24.65 19.42
C THR A 63 19.30 -24.66 17.97
N GLU A 64 20.19 -24.32 17.04
CA GLU A 64 19.86 -24.23 15.62
C GLU A 64 19.58 -25.63 15.04
N LYS A 65 20.41 -26.62 15.41
CA LYS A 65 20.15 -28.02 15.05
C LYS A 65 18.86 -28.53 15.65
N ALA A 66 18.59 -28.23 16.93
CA ALA A 66 17.35 -28.64 17.60
C ALA A 66 16.11 -28.09 16.88
N VAL A 67 16.10 -26.81 16.53
CA VAL A 67 15.02 -26.19 15.75
C VAL A 67 14.83 -26.88 14.40
N ILE A 68 15.90 -27.14 13.66
CA ILE A 68 15.81 -27.80 12.34
C ILE A 68 15.29 -29.24 12.47
N LEU A 69 15.80 -30.00 13.45
CA LEU A 69 15.41 -31.39 13.69
C LEU A 69 13.96 -31.53 14.14
N LEU A 70 13.48 -30.61 14.96
CA LEU A 70 12.09 -30.57 15.42
C LEU A 70 11.15 -29.95 14.37
N ASP A 71 11.61 -29.62 13.16
CA ASP A 71 10.82 -28.91 12.14
C ASP A 71 10.22 -27.60 12.69
N LYS A 72 11.06 -26.71 13.23
CA LYS A 72 10.73 -25.31 13.57
C LYS A 72 9.43 -25.17 14.39
N PRO A 73 9.31 -25.85 15.54
CA PRO A 73 8.06 -25.87 16.30
C PRO A 73 7.66 -24.47 16.74
N GLY A 74 6.37 -24.13 16.66
CA GLY A 74 5.87 -22.82 17.11
C GLY A 74 6.21 -21.63 16.20
N THR A 75 6.96 -21.82 15.12
CA THR A 75 7.29 -20.74 14.18
C THR A 75 6.04 -20.27 13.43
N VAL A 76 5.60 -19.04 13.72
CA VAL A 76 4.50 -18.34 13.04
C VAL A 76 5.01 -17.39 11.94
N ASP A 77 6.17 -16.76 12.16
CA ASP A 77 6.84 -15.84 11.23
C ASP A 77 7.89 -16.59 10.38
N TRP A 78 8.66 -15.85 9.57
CA TRP A 78 9.83 -16.39 8.89
C TRP A 78 10.96 -16.70 9.87
N TRP A 79 11.51 -17.91 9.76
CA TRP A 79 12.78 -18.28 10.37
C TRP A 79 13.60 -19.19 9.45
N TRP A 80 14.88 -18.86 9.33
CA TRP A 80 15.86 -19.57 8.52
C TRP A 80 17.07 -19.90 9.39
N GLY A 81 17.53 -21.16 9.33
CA GLY A 81 18.82 -21.54 9.91
C GLY A 81 19.97 -21.04 9.03
N GLY A 82 21.17 -21.00 9.60
CA GLY A 82 22.43 -20.87 8.87
C GLY A 82 22.77 -22.11 8.04
N ASN A 83 23.77 -21.97 7.16
CA ASN A 83 24.19 -23.01 6.22
C ASN A 83 25.13 -24.08 6.84
N SER A 84 25.23 -24.15 8.16
CA SER A 84 26.23 -24.97 8.87
C SER A 84 25.80 -26.41 9.12
N PHE A 85 24.49 -26.71 9.11
CA PHE A 85 23.94 -28.04 9.38
C PHE A 85 23.21 -28.64 8.17
N ASN A 86 23.71 -29.77 7.66
CA ASN A 86 23.06 -30.52 6.59
C ASN A 86 22.01 -31.50 7.14
N SER A 87 20.75 -31.08 7.17
CA SER A 87 19.64 -31.90 7.68
C SER A 87 19.08 -32.93 6.67
N SER A 88 19.59 -32.96 5.43
CA SER A 88 19.01 -33.77 4.35
C SER A 88 18.93 -35.26 4.67
N GLN A 89 19.90 -35.79 5.43
CA GLN A 89 19.92 -37.18 5.87
C GLN A 89 18.84 -37.51 6.93
N TYR A 90 18.31 -36.50 7.62
CA TYR A 90 17.29 -36.64 8.66
C TYR A 90 15.87 -36.26 8.19
N ASN A 91 15.68 -35.87 6.93
CA ASN A 91 14.40 -35.39 6.40
C ASN A 91 13.20 -36.30 6.71
N LYS A 92 13.38 -37.62 6.72
CA LYS A 92 12.30 -38.57 7.06
C LYS A 92 11.95 -38.51 8.55
N LEU A 93 12.95 -38.46 9.42
CA LEU A 93 12.79 -38.35 10.87
C LEU A 93 12.13 -37.02 11.26
N ILE A 94 12.57 -35.92 10.65
CA ILE A 94 12.01 -34.58 10.83
C ILE A 94 10.51 -34.58 10.46
N ARG A 95 10.16 -35.10 9.28
CA ARG A 95 8.77 -35.22 8.83
C ARG A 95 7.94 -36.14 9.73
N GLN A 96 8.52 -37.24 10.22
CA GLN A 96 7.85 -38.13 11.15
C GLN A 96 7.52 -37.42 12.46
N GLY A 97 8.49 -36.71 13.06
CA GLY A 97 8.29 -35.95 14.29
C GLY A 97 7.24 -34.85 14.13
N ALA A 98 7.28 -34.09 13.02
CA ALA A 98 6.27 -33.06 12.72
C ALA A 98 4.86 -33.64 12.60
N ASN A 99 4.70 -34.74 11.86
CA ASN A 99 3.43 -35.45 11.73
C ASN A 99 2.93 -36.03 13.07
N ALA A 100 3.86 -36.50 13.90
CA ALA A 100 3.54 -37.01 15.22
C ALA A 100 3.04 -35.91 16.16
N ARG A 101 3.64 -34.71 16.13
CA ARG A 101 3.11 -33.54 16.87
C ARG A 101 1.69 -33.18 16.43
N HIS A 102 1.43 -33.14 15.11
CA HIS A 102 0.08 -32.89 14.60
C HIS A 102 -0.96 -33.87 15.19
N LYS A 103 -0.61 -35.16 15.26
CA LYS A 103 -1.46 -36.20 15.83
C LYS A 103 -1.54 -36.14 17.35
N LEU A 104 -0.45 -35.82 18.04
CA LEU A 104 -0.40 -35.62 19.49
C LEU A 104 -1.39 -34.55 19.93
N TYR A 105 -1.40 -33.40 19.25
CA TYR A 105 -2.34 -32.32 19.55
C TYR A 105 -3.82 -32.71 19.33
N SER A 106 -4.11 -33.74 18.52
CA SER A 106 -5.47 -34.29 18.39
C SER A 106 -5.93 -35.14 19.59
N LYS A 107 -4.99 -35.51 20.47
CA LYS A 107 -5.20 -36.32 21.68
C LYS A 107 -5.15 -35.52 22.98
N VAL A 108 -4.96 -34.20 22.90
CA VAL A 108 -5.11 -33.30 24.05
C VAL A 108 -6.58 -33.29 24.47
N GLY A 109 -6.86 -33.57 25.75
CA GLY A 109 -8.21 -33.79 26.28
C GLY A 109 -8.79 -35.19 26.01
N ASP A 110 -8.07 -36.04 25.25
CA ASP A 110 -8.41 -37.44 24.94
C ASP A 110 -7.13 -38.30 24.94
N GLY A 111 -6.57 -38.52 26.13
CA GLY A 111 -5.35 -39.32 26.35
C GLY A 111 -4.07 -38.53 26.61
N ILE A 112 -4.07 -37.20 26.41
CA ILE A 112 -3.03 -36.27 26.89
C ILE A 112 -3.69 -35.21 27.79
N THR A 113 -3.19 -35.05 29.01
CA THR A 113 -3.69 -34.09 30.01
C THR A 113 -3.14 -32.66 29.81
N SER A 114 -3.74 -31.67 30.48
CA SER A 114 -3.28 -30.27 30.55
C SER A 114 -1.80 -30.16 30.96
N SER A 115 -1.42 -30.81 32.07
CA SER A 115 -0.03 -30.80 32.55
C SER A 115 0.93 -31.49 31.58
N GLN A 116 0.53 -32.60 30.98
CA GLN A 116 1.40 -33.29 30.01
C GLN A 116 1.66 -32.43 28.78
N ILE A 117 0.63 -31.80 28.21
CA ILE A 117 0.84 -30.95 27.03
C ILE A 117 1.63 -29.68 27.36
N ALA A 118 1.44 -29.10 28.55
CA ALA A 118 2.25 -27.97 29.02
C ALA A 118 3.73 -28.36 29.20
N ARG A 119 4.02 -29.52 29.79
CA ARG A 119 5.39 -30.05 29.90
C ARG A 119 6.01 -30.29 28.53
N PHE A 120 5.26 -30.83 27.57
CA PHE A 120 5.73 -30.98 26.19
C PHE A 120 6.07 -29.62 25.55
N ALA A 121 5.26 -28.59 25.75
CA ALA A 121 5.57 -27.25 25.26
C ALA A 121 6.81 -26.64 25.94
N LYS A 122 7.00 -26.87 27.24
CA LYS A 122 8.22 -26.48 27.99
C LYS A 122 9.47 -27.15 27.41
N VAL A 123 9.37 -28.40 26.95
CA VAL A 123 10.45 -29.11 26.25
C VAL A 123 10.80 -28.43 24.93
N LEU A 124 9.79 -28.08 24.10
CA LEU A 124 10.03 -27.37 22.84
C LEU A 124 10.71 -26.02 23.07
N ALA A 125 10.22 -25.25 24.04
CA ALA A 125 10.82 -23.96 24.40
C ALA A 125 12.26 -24.11 24.90
N ALA A 126 12.53 -25.09 25.76
CA ALA A 126 13.89 -25.34 26.28
C ALA A 126 14.86 -25.78 25.17
N ALA A 127 14.44 -26.66 24.27
CA ALA A 127 15.28 -27.15 23.18
C ALA A 127 15.59 -26.06 22.13
N CYS A 128 14.59 -25.23 21.82
CA CYS A 128 14.67 -24.23 20.76
C CYS A 128 15.09 -22.84 21.26
N GLN A 129 15.11 -22.58 22.56
CA GLN A 129 15.56 -21.34 23.22
C GLN A 129 15.03 -20.07 22.53
N ASP A 130 13.76 -20.11 22.13
CA ASP A 130 13.00 -19.04 21.48
C ASP A 130 13.59 -18.51 20.13
N ILE A 131 14.68 -19.06 19.60
CA ILE A 131 15.38 -18.47 18.43
C ILE A 131 14.53 -18.46 17.16
N ASN A 132 13.53 -19.36 17.09
CA ASN A 132 12.68 -19.59 15.92
C ASN A 132 11.28 -19.01 16.04
N ILE A 133 10.94 -18.40 17.18
CA ILE A 133 9.64 -17.77 17.40
C ILE A 133 9.77 -16.28 17.69
N LYS A 134 8.65 -15.58 17.61
CA LYS A 134 8.50 -14.22 18.15
C LYS A 134 7.65 -14.34 19.40
N VAL A 135 8.15 -13.84 20.53
CA VAL A 135 7.39 -13.82 21.78
C VAL A 135 6.22 -12.84 21.61
N LEU A 136 5.00 -13.38 21.55
CA LEU A 136 3.80 -12.63 21.17
C LEU A 136 3.33 -11.67 22.25
N THR A 137 3.62 -11.97 23.52
CA THR A 137 3.28 -11.14 24.69
C THR A 137 4.28 -11.41 25.82
N PRO A 138 4.65 -10.38 26.62
CA PRO A 138 5.47 -10.57 27.81
C PRO A 138 4.70 -11.12 29.03
N GLU A 139 3.36 -11.16 28.98
CA GLU A 139 2.52 -11.51 30.13
C GLU A 139 2.52 -13.02 30.46
N LEU A 140 2.92 -13.85 29.50
CA LEU A 140 2.97 -15.30 29.62
C LEU A 140 4.35 -15.85 29.21
N PRO A 141 4.81 -16.96 29.82
CA PRO A 141 6.06 -17.60 29.43
C PRO A 141 6.10 -18.03 27.95
N SER A 142 7.28 -18.05 27.33
CA SER A 142 7.45 -18.36 25.91
C SER A 142 6.93 -19.75 25.51
N TRP A 143 6.94 -20.72 26.43
CA TRP A 143 6.37 -22.05 26.17
C TRP A 143 4.89 -22.01 25.79
N VAL A 144 4.12 -21.03 26.26
CA VAL A 144 2.72 -20.84 25.86
C VAL A 144 2.65 -20.41 24.39
N SER A 145 3.57 -19.56 23.94
CA SER A 145 3.70 -19.19 22.51
C SER A 145 4.08 -20.40 21.65
N TYR A 146 4.97 -21.27 22.13
CA TYR A 146 5.27 -22.54 21.46
C TYR A 146 4.03 -23.43 21.37
N LEU A 147 3.28 -23.60 22.46
CA LEU A 147 2.09 -24.45 22.45
C LEU A 147 1.05 -23.94 21.46
N MET A 148 0.69 -22.66 21.52
CA MET A 148 -0.34 -22.09 20.65
C MET A 148 0.13 -22.03 19.19
N GLY A 149 1.35 -21.56 18.95
CA GLY A 149 1.93 -21.48 17.60
C GLY A 149 2.10 -22.86 16.97
N ASP A 150 2.53 -23.87 17.72
CA ASP A 150 2.77 -25.20 17.17
C ASP A 150 1.46 -25.96 16.94
N ALA A 151 0.53 -25.90 17.90
CA ALA A 151 -0.74 -26.61 17.83
C ALA A 151 -1.71 -26.04 16.79
N PHE A 152 -1.74 -24.70 16.60
CA PHE A 152 -2.73 -23.99 15.79
C PHE A 152 -2.18 -23.28 14.53
N ALA A 153 -0.85 -23.16 14.39
CA ALA A 153 -0.24 -22.63 13.17
C ALA A 153 0.68 -23.63 12.49
N LYS A 154 1.82 -23.99 13.11
CA LYS A 154 2.90 -24.75 12.45
C LYS A 154 2.51 -26.18 12.06
N THR A 155 1.74 -26.90 12.88
CA THR A 155 1.34 -28.29 12.58
C THR A 155 0.09 -28.41 11.72
N TYR A 156 -0.49 -27.31 11.26
CA TYR A 156 -1.63 -27.34 10.32
C TYR A 156 -1.13 -27.33 8.87
N ASP A 157 -1.51 -28.35 8.09
CA ASP A 157 -1.23 -28.45 6.66
C ASP A 157 -2.28 -27.61 5.90
N ASN A 158 -1.84 -26.52 5.24
CA ASN A 158 -2.64 -25.49 4.55
C ASN A 158 -3.31 -24.38 5.39
N SER A 159 -3.15 -23.15 4.88
CA SER A 159 -3.67 -21.87 5.38
C SER A 159 -5.16 -21.62 5.13
N ARG A 160 -5.94 -22.63 4.71
CA ARG A 160 -7.33 -22.45 4.25
C ARG A 160 -8.37 -23.30 4.99
N ASP A 161 -7.94 -24.24 5.81
CA ASP A 161 -8.87 -24.96 6.67
C ASP A 161 -8.97 -24.27 8.03
N THR A 162 -10.09 -23.57 8.24
CA THR A 162 -10.45 -22.92 9.50
C THR A 162 -11.17 -23.87 10.45
N LYS A 163 -11.53 -25.09 9.98
CA LYS A 163 -12.22 -26.05 10.81
C LYS A 163 -11.20 -26.75 11.71
N LEU A 164 -11.44 -26.72 13.01
CA LEU A 164 -10.62 -27.40 14.03
C LEU A 164 -10.81 -28.93 13.99
N GLU A 165 -10.90 -29.54 12.80
CA GLU A 165 -11.31 -30.95 12.61
C GLU A 165 -10.43 -31.94 13.38
N HIS A 166 -9.15 -31.61 13.55
CA HIS A 166 -8.15 -32.40 14.30
C HIS A 166 -7.87 -31.89 15.72
N ARG A 167 -8.70 -30.98 16.26
CA ARG A 167 -8.57 -30.39 17.60
C ARG A 167 -9.91 -30.39 18.34
N LYS A 168 -10.70 -31.46 18.18
CA LYS A 168 -12.09 -31.56 18.65
C LYS A 168 -12.28 -31.34 20.16
N HIS A 169 -11.27 -31.69 20.97
CA HIS A 169 -11.32 -31.57 22.43
C HIS A 169 -10.68 -30.29 22.97
N TRP A 170 -10.13 -29.44 22.09
CA TRP A 170 -9.67 -28.12 22.49
C TRP A 170 -10.89 -27.23 22.74
N HIS A 171 -11.06 -26.83 23.99
CA HIS A 171 -12.06 -25.87 24.44
C HIS A 171 -11.36 -24.75 25.20
N PHE A 172 -11.97 -23.57 25.29
CA PHE A 172 -11.38 -22.45 26.02
C PHE A 172 -11.16 -22.78 27.50
N ASP A 173 -12.04 -23.57 28.12
CA ASP A 173 -11.90 -24.05 29.51
C ASP A 173 -10.59 -24.86 29.73
N LEU A 174 -10.18 -25.64 28.73
CA LEU A 174 -8.92 -26.37 28.80
C LEU A 174 -7.73 -25.41 28.74
N LEU A 175 -7.81 -24.35 27.94
CA LEU A 175 -6.74 -23.35 27.87
C LEU A 175 -6.60 -22.61 29.19
N THR A 176 -7.71 -22.25 29.82
CA THR A 176 -7.70 -21.58 31.13
C THR A 176 -7.18 -22.50 32.22
N GLU A 177 -7.57 -23.79 32.19
CA GLU A 177 -7.03 -24.81 33.09
C GLU A 177 -5.50 -24.93 32.95
N ILE A 178 -4.98 -24.97 31.72
CA ILE A 178 -3.54 -25.03 31.46
C ILE A 178 -2.84 -23.80 32.07
N ILE A 179 -3.38 -22.60 31.87
CA ILE A 179 -2.76 -21.38 32.42
C ILE A 179 -2.79 -21.39 33.95
N GLU A 180 -3.92 -21.71 34.58
CA GLU A 180 -4.05 -21.74 36.04
C GLU A 180 -3.18 -22.78 36.72
N GLN A 181 -3.03 -23.96 36.10
CA GLN A 181 -2.26 -25.06 36.68
C GLN A 181 -0.75 -24.92 36.44
N GLU A 182 -0.34 -24.36 35.29
CA GLU A 182 1.05 -24.46 34.81
C GLU A 182 1.79 -23.12 34.80
N THR A 183 1.14 -22.03 35.22
CA THR A 183 1.73 -20.69 35.38
C THR A 183 1.37 -20.08 36.74
N ASP A 184 2.05 -18.99 37.11
CA ASP A 184 1.72 -18.16 38.27
C ASP A 184 0.68 -17.06 37.94
N LYS A 185 0.04 -17.15 36.77
CA LYS A 185 -0.86 -16.14 36.22
C LYS A 185 -2.33 -16.60 36.29
N PRO A 186 -3.28 -15.66 36.44
CA PRO A 186 -4.71 -15.98 36.34
C PRO A 186 -5.09 -16.51 34.95
N ALA A 187 -6.12 -17.37 34.86
CA ALA A 187 -6.64 -17.93 33.62
C ALA A 187 -6.82 -16.89 32.50
N ASN A 188 -7.41 -15.74 32.82
CA ASN A 188 -7.74 -14.69 31.85
C ASN A 188 -6.54 -14.03 31.15
N THR A 189 -5.31 -14.27 31.62
CA THR A 189 -4.09 -13.87 30.90
C THR A 189 -3.91 -14.60 29.57
N ILE A 190 -4.59 -15.73 29.33
CA ILE A 190 -4.60 -16.40 28.01
C ILE A 190 -5.01 -15.45 26.88
N LEU A 191 -5.86 -14.46 27.17
CA LEU A 191 -6.33 -13.48 26.19
C LEU A 191 -5.20 -12.65 25.58
N TYR A 192 -4.07 -12.45 26.29
CA TYR A 192 -2.90 -11.80 25.70
C TYR A 192 -2.32 -12.61 24.55
N ILE A 193 -2.20 -13.93 24.67
CA ILE A 193 -1.70 -14.78 23.57
C ILE A 193 -2.70 -14.85 22.41
N ILE A 194 -4.00 -14.80 22.70
CA ILE A 194 -5.05 -14.79 21.67
C ILE A 194 -4.95 -13.53 20.80
N PHE A 195 -4.81 -12.35 21.43
CA PHE A 195 -4.90 -11.07 20.73
C PHE A 195 -3.55 -10.47 20.33
N ASP A 196 -2.54 -10.48 21.21
CA ASP A 196 -1.28 -9.79 20.92
C ASP A 196 -0.53 -10.40 19.74
N ARG A 197 0.19 -9.53 19.04
CA ARG A 197 1.07 -9.86 17.91
C ARG A 197 2.41 -9.18 18.06
N HIS A 198 2.92 -9.08 19.30
CA HIS A 198 4.18 -8.39 19.58
C HIS A 198 5.30 -9.02 18.74
N HIS A 199 6.11 -8.18 18.08
CA HIS A 199 7.25 -8.56 17.24
C HIS A 199 6.93 -9.41 15.99
N LEU A 200 5.65 -9.73 15.73
CA LEU A 200 5.24 -10.48 14.53
C LEU A 200 5.05 -9.53 13.35
N SER A 201 5.46 -9.94 12.15
CA SER A 201 5.11 -9.21 10.92
C SER A 201 3.61 -9.29 10.67
N ASP A 202 2.99 -8.17 10.26
CA ASP A 202 1.59 -8.07 9.85
C ASP A 202 1.16 -9.14 8.83
N TYR A 203 2.05 -9.47 7.89
CA TYR A 203 1.88 -10.54 6.89
C TYR A 203 1.49 -11.90 7.48
N HIS A 204 1.87 -12.17 8.74
CA HIS A 204 1.65 -13.46 9.41
C HIS A 204 0.59 -13.42 10.50
N TYR A 205 -0.12 -12.31 10.69
CA TYR A 205 -1.15 -12.21 11.74
C TYR A 205 -2.23 -13.28 11.57
N ASP A 206 -2.59 -13.57 10.33
CA ASP A 206 -3.64 -14.53 9.99
C ASP A 206 -3.29 -15.98 10.29
N ASN A 207 -2.00 -16.31 10.45
CA ASN A 207 -1.56 -17.66 10.82
C ASN A 207 -2.11 -18.07 12.19
N LEU A 208 -2.51 -17.11 13.03
CA LEU A 208 -3.09 -17.32 14.35
C LEU A 208 -4.63 -17.21 14.38
N ASN A 209 -5.31 -17.00 13.24
CA ASN A 209 -6.76 -16.79 13.22
C ASN A 209 -7.56 -17.99 13.76
N ARG A 210 -6.99 -19.19 13.77
CA ARG A 210 -7.61 -20.39 14.36
C ARG A 210 -7.84 -20.28 15.86
N LEU A 211 -7.07 -19.45 16.57
CA LEU A 211 -7.27 -19.22 18.00
C LEU A 211 -8.65 -18.62 18.31
N PHE A 212 -9.20 -17.81 17.41
CA PHE A 212 -10.54 -17.24 17.54
C PHE A 212 -11.68 -18.24 17.25
N ALA A 213 -11.35 -19.39 16.62
CA ALA A 213 -12.31 -20.44 16.30
C ALA A 213 -12.43 -21.52 17.40
N ILE A 214 -11.68 -21.39 18.50
CA ILE A 214 -11.70 -22.35 19.61
C ILE A 214 -13.08 -22.29 20.30
N PRO A 215 -13.78 -23.44 20.45
CA PRO A 215 -15.06 -23.51 21.15
C PRO A 215 -15.01 -22.89 22.56
N GLY A 216 -16.08 -22.18 22.94
CA GLY A 216 -16.19 -21.49 24.23
C GLY A 216 -15.66 -20.05 24.24
N PHE A 217 -14.91 -19.62 23.22
CA PHE A 217 -14.27 -18.31 23.20
C PHE A 217 -15.22 -17.13 23.40
N LYS A 218 -16.34 -17.06 22.66
CA LYS A 218 -17.33 -15.98 22.81
C LYS A 218 -17.90 -15.90 24.23
N ALA A 219 -18.32 -17.04 24.78
CA ALA A 219 -18.86 -17.11 26.14
C ALA A 219 -17.84 -16.65 27.18
N TYR A 220 -16.57 -17.01 26.97
CA TYR A 220 -15.47 -16.58 27.84
C TYR A 220 -15.22 -15.07 27.80
N LEU A 221 -15.25 -14.45 26.61
CA LEU A 221 -15.14 -12.98 26.50
C LEU A 221 -16.24 -12.27 27.29
N ILE A 222 -17.47 -12.79 27.25
CA ILE A 222 -18.61 -12.23 27.99
C ILE A 222 -18.41 -12.40 29.51
N ALA A 223 -17.95 -13.58 29.96
CA ALA A 223 -17.67 -13.84 31.37
C ALA A 223 -16.55 -12.93 31.92
N GLU A 224 -15.47 -12.74 31.16
CA GLU A 224 -14.31 -11.93 31.53
C GLU A 224 -14.42 -10.45 31.16
N GLN A 225 -15.64 -9.94 30.90
CA GLN A 225 -15.85 -8.55 30.46
C GLN A 225 -15.20 -7.50 31.37
N ALA A 226 -15.17 -7.72 32.69
CA ALA A 226 -14.58 -6.80 33.65
C ALA A 226 -13.05 -6.71 33.47
N PHE A 227 -12.38 -7.87 33.35
CA PHE A 227 -10.95 -7.93 33.07
C PHE A 227 -10.61 -7.30 31.71
N ILE A 228 -11.43 -7.57 30.69
CA ILE A 228 -11.22 -7.00 29.35
C ILE A 228 -11.29 -5.47 29.40
N LYS A 229 -12.36 -4.92 29.97
CA LYS A 229 -12.62 -3.46 30.03
C LYS A 229 -11.61 -2.71 30.90
N GLN A 230 -11.14 -3.31 31.99
CA GLN A 230 -10.29 -2.61 32.97
C GLN A 230 -8.80 -2.85 32.75
N THR A 231 -8.41 -4.04 32.29
CA THR A 231 -7.01 -4.49 32.28
C THR A 231 -6.51 -4.78 30.88
N LEU A 232 -7.17 -5.71 30.16
CA LEU A 232 -6.66 -6.20 28.87
C LEU A 232 -6.46 -5.06 27.86
N VAL A 233 -7.47 -4.20 27.68
CA VAL A 233 -7.44 -3.11 26.69
C VAL A 233 -6.28 -2.13 26.88
N ASN A 234 -5.78 -1.98 28.11
CA ASN A 234 -4.72 -1.04 28.46
C ASN A 234 -3.31 -1.65 28.26
N ASN A 235 -3.21 -2.97 28.27
CA ASN A 235 -1.93 -3.70 28.22
C ASN A 235 -1.68 -4.39 26.87
N LEU A 236 -2.71 -4.54 26.02
CA LEU A 236 -2.52 -5.03 24.66
C LEU A 236 -1.64 -4.08 23.84
N SER A 237 -0.78 -4.69 23.02
CA SER A 237 -0.06 -4.00 21.96
C SER A 237 -1.04 -3.33 20.97
N ALA A 238 -0.56 -2.37 20.18
CA ALA A 238 -1.38 -1.74 19.13
C ALA A 238 -2.01 -2.77 18.18
N ALA A 239 -1.24 -3.81 17.82
CA ALA A 239 -1.74 -4.92 17.01
C ALA A 239 -2.78 -5.76 17.77
N GLY A 240 -2.56 -6.03 19.05
CA GLY A 240 -3.53 -6.73 19.90
C GLY A 240 -4.86 -6.00 20.05
N GLN A 241 -4.83 -4.67 20.22
CA GLN A 241 -6.04 -3.85 20.24
C GLN A 241 -6.80 -3.94 18.91
N ILE A 242 -6.10 -3.96 17.77
CA ILE A 242 -6.71 -4.16 16.45
C ILE A 242 -7.34 -5.55 16.32
N GLN A 243 -6.68 -6.61 16.80
CA GLN A 243 -7.26 -7.96 16.82
C GLN A 243 -8.52 -8.04 17.69
N LEU A 244 -8.53 -7.35 18.84
CA LEU A 244 -9.71 -7.25 19.70
C LEU A 244 -10.86 -6.51 18.98
N ILE A 245 -10.60 -5.36 18.35
CA ILE A 245 -11.59 -4.62 17.54
C ILE A 245 -12.16 -5.52 16.44
N ASN A 246 -11.29 -6.22 15.69
CA ASN A 246 -11.68 -7.12 14.61
C ASN A 246 -12.50 -8.33 15.07
N THR A 247 -12.34 -8.73 16.33
CA THR A 247 -13.13 -9.81 16.94
C THR A 247 -14.49 -9.30 17.40
N LEU A 248 -14.52 -8.20 18.15
CA LEU A 248 -15.74 -7.64 18.72
C LEU A 248 -16.74 -7.21 17.64
N LYS A 249 -16.26 -6.60 16.56
CA LYS A 249 -17.12 -6.07 15.48
C LYS A 249 -17.91 -7.13 14.70
N LYS A 250 -17.56 -8.42 14.84
CA LYS A 250 -18.17 -9.53 14.08
C LYS A 250 -19.47 -10.06 14.69
N ASP A 251 -19.78 -9.72 15.94
CA ASP A 251 -20.91 -10.28 16.67
C ASP A 251 -21.69 -9.18 17.40
N VAL A 252 -23.02 -9.17 17.21
CA VAL A 252 -23.93 -8.15 17.73
C VAL A 252 -23.90 -8.04 19.25
N GLU A 253 -23.83 -9.16 19.93
CA GLU A 253 -23.79 -9.21 21.39
C GLU A 253 -22.45 -8.66 21.90
N LEU A 254 -21.35 -9.04 21.26
CA LEU A 254 -20.01 -8.59 21.65
C LEU A 254 -19.81 -7.09 21.43
N TYR A 255 -20.07 -6.55 20.24
CA TYR A 255 -19.87 -5.12 20.02
C TYR A 255 -20.82 -4.26 20.89
N THR A 256 -22.02 -4.77 21.19
CA THR A 256 -22.96 -4.07 22.08
C THR A 256 -22.45 -4.05 23.50
N LEU A 257 -21.96 -5.19 24.01
CA LEU A 257 -21.41 -5.31 25.36
C LEU A 257 -20.15 -4.46 25.58
N PHE A 258 -19.31 -4.36 24.55
CA PHE A 258 -18.02 -3.65 24.58
C PHE A 258 -18.06 -2.31 23.81
N ALA A 259 -19.23 -1.69 23.67
CA ALA A 259 -19.38 -0.41 22.97
C ALA A 259 -18.52 0.71 23.60
N ASP A 260 -18.38 0.72 24.92
CA ASP A 260 -17.49 1.61 25.67
C ASP A 260 -16.02 1.47 25.26
N VAL A 261 -15.55 0.24 25.11
CA VAL A 261 -14.18 -0.07 24.67
C VAL A 261 -13.95 0.39 23.24
N LEU A 262 -14.87 0.08 22.33
CA LEU A 262 -14.76 0.45 20.90
C LEU A 262 -14.76 1.97 20.71
N VAL A 263 -15.64 2.70 21.43
CA VAL A 263 -15.67 4.18 21.42
C VAL A 263 -14.39 4.77 22.04
N SER A 264 -13.87 4.17 23.12
CA SER A 264 -12.58 4.57 23.70
C SER A 264 -11.43 4.39 22.71
N PHE A 265 -11.37 3.26 22.01
CA PHE A 265 -10.35 3.01 20.98
C PHE A 265 -10.46 3.96 19.79
N ALA A 266 -11.66 4.39 19.40
CA ALA A 266 -11.86 5.41 18.36
C ALA A 266 -11.22 6.76 18.73
N THR A 267 -10.96 7.02 20.02
CA THR A 267 -10.27 8.23 20.50
C THR A 267 -8.84 7.97 21.01
N SER A 268 -8.31 6.75 20.80
CA SER A 268 -6.99 6.31 21.27
C SER A 268 -5.86 7.26 20.85
N SER A 269 -4.77 7.31 21.63
CA SER A 269 -3.59 8.07 21.24
C SER A 269 -2.86 7.45 20.02
N LEU A 270 -3.06 6.14 19.79
CA LEU A 270 -2.46 5.32 18.74
C LEU A 270 -3.24 5.45 17.43
N LYS A 271 -2.57 5.94 16.37
CA LYS A 271 -3.21 6.23 15.08
C LYS A 271 -3.83 4.98 14.42
N THR A 272 -3.13 3.84 14.46
CA THR A 272 -3.59 2.58 13.83
C THR A 272 -4.81 2.00 14.53
N VAL A 273 -4.85 2.06 15.86
CA VAL A 273 -6.00 1.61 16.66
C VAL A 273 -7.21 2.50 16.41
N ARG A 274 -7.04 3.83 16.41
CA ARG A 274 -8.14 4.74 16.05
C ARG A 274 -8.70 4.43 14.67
N ALA A 275 -7.84 4.30 13.66
CA ALA A 275 -8.26 4.01 12.29
C ALA A 275 -9.06 2.70 12.17
N ALA A 276 -8.75 1.68 12.99
CA ALA A 276 -9.50 0.43 13.03
C ALA A 276 -10.83 0.55 13.81
N ALA A 277 -10.89 1.37 14.85
CA ALA A 277 -12.05 1.50 15.74
C ALA A 277 -13.09 2.52 15.26
N GLU A 278 -12.68 3.66 14.68
CA GLU A 278 -13.57 4.72 14.22
C GLU A 278 -14.75 4.22 13.36
N PRO A 279 -14.55 3.32 12.36
CA PRO A 279 -15.65 2.83 11.55
C PRO A 279 -16.63 1.95 12.34
N THR A 280 -16.19 1.31 13.42
CA THR A 280 -17.06 0.43 14.23
C THR A 280 -18.17 1.18 14.94
N MET A 281 -18.04 2.49 15.14
CA MET A 281 -19.10 3.30 15.76
C MET A 281 -20.41 3.26 14.97
N ALA A 282 -20.37 3.07 13.65
CA ALA A 282 -21.56 3.01 12.81
C ALA A 282 -22.42 1.75 13.03
N ILE A 283 -21.84 0.68 13.58
CA ILE A 283 -22.58 -0.56 13.90
C ILE A 283 -22.97 -0.65 15.38
N LEU A 284 -22.52 0.28 16.21
CA LEU A 284 -22.86 0.32 17.64
C LEU A 284 -24.26 0.91 17.86
N PRO A 285 -24.91 0.59 19.00
CA PRO A 285 -26.13 1.28 19.39
C PRO A 285 -25.89 2.80 19.51
N ALA A 286 -26.68 3.60 18.80
CA ALA A 286 -26.50 5.06 18.72
C ALA A 286 -26.45 5.72 20.11
N GLN A 287 -27.32 5.29 21.04
CA GLN A 287 -27.34 5.80 22.41
C GLN A 287 -26.02 5.54 23.15
N SER A 288 -25.41 4.35 22.96
CA SER A 288 -24.12 4.01 23.57
C SER A 288 -22.98 4.86 22.99
N VAL A 289 -22.96 5.07 21.67
CA VAL A 289 -21.99 5.96 21.00
C VAL A 289 -22.10 7.35 21.58
N THR A 290 -23.29 7.94 21.57
CA THR A 290 -23.53 9.30 22.07
C THR A 290 -23.17 9.42 23.55
N GLN A 291 -23.54 8.45 24.38
CA GLN A 291 -23.19 8.44 25.80
C GLN A 291 -21.67 8.41 26.03
N HIS A 292 -20.98 7.41 25.48
CA HIS A 292 -19.55 7.23 25.74
C HIS A 292 -18.69 8.30 25.07
N LEU A 293 -19.06 8.76 23.87
CA LEU A 293 -18.37 9.84 23.20
C LEU A 293 -18.54 11.17 23.94
N THR A 294 -19.74 11.43 24.52
CA THR A 294 -19.96 12.58 25.39
C THR A 294 -19.09 12.51 26.65
N GLN A 295 -19.01 11.35 27.30
CA GLN A 295 -18.14 11.14 28.47
C GLN A 295 -16.67 11.45 28.14
N ILE A 296 -16.19 11.02 26.97
CA ILE A 296 -14.84 11.33 26.50
C ILE A 296 -14.69 12.81 26.17
N LEU A 297 -15.67 13.42 25.51
CA LEU A 297 -15.67 14.85 25.15
C LEU A 297 -15.61 15.75 26.39
N THR A 298 -16.20 15.36 27.52
CA THR A 298 -16.19 16.17 28.75
C THR A 298 -15.06 15.81 29.72
N GLY A 299 -14.73 14.52 29.85
CA GLY A 299 -13.83 13.99 30.88
C GLY A 299 -12.48 13.48 30.38
N GLY A 300 -12.30 13.32 29.07
CA GLY A 300 -11.07 12.79 28.48
C GLY A 300 -9.87 13.73 28.55
N THR A 301 -8.70 13.22 28.16
CA THR A 301 -7.50 14.06 27.95
C THR A 301 -7.75 15.08 26.83
N PRO A 302 -7.02 16.22 26.78
CA PRO A 302 -7.23 17.22 25.71
C PRO A 302 -7.15 16.64 24.29
N LYS A 303 -6.29 15.63 24.07
CA LYS A 303 -6.19 14.93 22.79
C LYS A 303 -7.45 14.10 22.51
N GLN A 304 -7.94 13.33 23.49
CA GLN A 304 -9.18 12.57 23.35
C GLN A 304 -10.40 13.47 23.14
N ARG A 305 -10.52 14.59 23.87
CA ARG A 305 -11.63 15.55 23.68
C ARG A 305 -11.65 16.17 22.29
N THR A 306 -10.47 16.53 21.77
CA THR A 306 -10.30 16.99 20.38
C THR A 306 -10.78 15.93 19.40
N GLN A 307 -10.37 14.66 19.58
CA GLN A 307 -10.84 13.56 18.73
C GLN A 307 -12.35 13.33 18.86
N ALA A 308 -12.91 13.38 20.07
CA ALA A 308 -14.34 13.22 20.28
C ALA A 308 -15.16 14.31 19.56
N ALA A 309 -14.70 15.56 19.58
CA ALA A 309 -15.32 16.65 18.83
C ALA A 309 -15.28 16.39 17.32
N ASP A 310 -14.13 15.94 16.79
CA ASP A 310 -14.01 15.55 15.38
C ASP A 310 -14.95 14.40 15.00
N LEU A 311 -15.12 13.41 15.88
CA LEU A 311 -16.02 12.27 15.65
C LEU A 311 -17.50 12.68 15.68
N PHE A 312 -17.92 13.58 16.58
CA PHE A 312 -19.28 14.15 16.53
C PHE A 312 -19.54 14.88 15.20
N ALA A 313 -18.58 15.70 14.74
CA ALA A 313 -18.72 16.36 13.45
C ALA A 313 -18.75 15.38 12.26
N ARG A 314 -18.03 14.24 12.37
CA ARG A 314 -18.06 13.19 11.33
C ARG A 314 -19.40 12.43 11.32
N ILE A 315 -19.98 12.17 12.49
CA ILE A 315 -21.33 11.59 12.62
C ILE A 315 -22.37 12.52 11.98
N GLY A 316 -22.19 13.84 12.13
CA GLY A 316 -23.08 14.83 11.52
C GLY A 316 -24.40 15.02 12.27
N GLU A 317 -24.49 14.48 13.48
CA GLU A 317 -25.61 14.66 14.42
C GLU A 317 -25.11 15.21 15.76
N HIS A 318 -26.03 15.54 16.67
CA HIS A 318 -25.73 15.96 18.04
C HIS A 318 -24.95 17.27 18.20
N ARG A 319 -25.22 18.25 17.33
CA ARG A 319 -24.60 19.60 17.38
C ARG A 319 -24.80 20.27 18.75
N GLU A 320 -25.91 20.01 19.43
CA GLU A 320 -26.24 20.51 20.76
C GLU A 320 -25.24 20.05 21.83
N ILE A 321 -24.69 18.84 21.71
CA ILE A 321 -23.69 18.31 22.67
C ILE A 321 -22.38 19.08 22.53
N LEU A 322 -21.94 19.34 21.30
CA LEU A 322 -20.77 20.17 21.03
C LEU A 322 -20.96 21.59 21.55
N ALA A 323 -22.14 22.19 21.32
CA ALA A 323 -22.48 23.52 21.81
C ALA A 323 -22.47 23.58 23.35
N ALA A 324 -23.01 22.57 24.03
CA ALA A 324 -22.97 22.46 25.48
C ALA A 324 -21.53 22.34 25.99
N ALA A 325 -20.71 21.47 25.39
CA ALA A 325 -19.30 21.30 25.76
C ALA A 325 -18.51 22.61 25.60
N LEU A 326 -18.78 23.38 24.53
CA LEU A 326 -18.13 24.68 24.28
C LEU A 326 -18.31 25.67 25.42
N THR A 327 -19.47 25.67 26.10
CA THR A 327 -19.74 26.59 27.22
C THR A 327 -18.91 26.30 28.48
N THR A 328 -18.47 25.05 28.63
CA THR A 328 -17.75 24.57 29.84
C THR A 328 -16.25 24.36 29.62
N GLU A 329 -15.80 24.26 28.37
CA GLU A 329 -14.41 23.95 28.05
C GLU A 329 -13.49 25.15 28.31
N THR A 330 -12.30 24.87 28.85
CA THR A 330 -11.31 25.88 29.25
C THR A 330 -9.99 25.74 28.47
N ASN A 331 -9.74 24.55 27.92
CA ASN A 331 -8.55 24.28 27.14
C ASN A 331 -8.67 24.90 25.74
N LYS A 332 -7.78 25.86 25.44
CA LYS A 332 -7.75 26.59 24.15
C LYS A 332 -7.68 25.70 22.92
N THR A 333 -6.99 24.55 22.99
CA THR A 333 -6.87 23.63 21.85
C THR A 333 -8.19 22.89 21.63
N VAL A 334 -8.84 22.44 22.69
CA VAL A 334 -10.13 21.74 22.60
C VAL A 334 -11.24 22.69 22.18
N LEU A 335 -11.28 23.92 22.73
CA LEU A 335 -12.22 24.97 22.31
C LEU A 335 -12.23 25.15 20.78
N LYS A 336 -11.04 25.37 20.19
CA LYS A 336 -10.90 25.50 18.74
C LYS A 336 -11.35 24.26 17.97
N SER A 337 -11.12 23.07 18.52
CA SER A 337 -11.57 21.83 17.91
C SER A 337 -13.09 21.71 17.92
N ILE A 338 -13.75 22.10 19.00
CA ILE A 338 -15.21 22.11 19.12
C ILE A 338 -15.81 23.16 18.19
N GLU A 339 -15.24 24.37 18.15
CA GLU A 339 -15.67 25.43 17.20
C GLU A 339 -15.57 24.94 15.75
N SER A 340 -14.43 24.32 15.39
CA SER A 340 -14.23 23.74 14.06
C SER A 340 -15.13 22.53 13.77
N ALA A 341 -15.49 21.76 14.80
CA ALA A 341 -16.44 20.66 14.66
C ALA A 341 -17.85 21.19 14.37
N ILE A 342 -18.29 22.23 15.10
CA ILE A 342 -19.58 22.88 14.92
C ILE A 342 -19.70 23.54 13.54
N SER A 343 -18.63 24.16 13.04
CA SER A 343 -18.66 24.82 11.72
C SER A 343 -18.89 23.84 10.58
N ARG A 344 -18.39 22.59 10.66
CA ARG A 344 -18.60 21.56 9.62
C ARG A 344 -20.08 21.21 9.38
N PHE A 345 -20.95 21.38 10.37
CA PHE A 345 -22.40 21.18 10.20
C PHE A 345 -23.00 22.17 9.18
N SER A 346 -22.43 23.37 9.03
CA SER A 346 -22.90 24.35 8.04
C SER A 346 -22.74 23.87 6.58
N VAL A 347 -21.72 23.03 6.31
CA VAL A 347 -21.51 22.44 4.97
C VAL A 347 -22.64 21.45 4.66
N MET A 348 -23.06 20.66 5.66
CA MET A 348 -24.14 19.69 5.53
C MET A 348 -25.49 20.38 5.31
N ASP A 349 -25.74 21.47 6.03
CA ASP A 349 -26.96 22.28 5.89
C ASP A 349 -27.10 22.80 4.45
N THR A 350 -25.99 23.18 3.81
CA THR A 350 -25.95 23.69 2.43
C THR A 350 -26.24 22.59 1.41
N ALA A 351 -25.70 21.39 1.61
CA ALA A 351 -25.91 20.27 0.70
C ALA A 351 -27.31 19.64 0.80
N SER A 352 -27.94 19.73 1.98
CA SER A 352 -29.30 19.25 2.20
C SER A 352 -30.37 20.08 1.45
N GLN A 353 -29.98 21.21 0.84
CA GLN A 353 -30.84 22.05 0.01
C GLN A 353 -30.84 21.63 -1.47
N VAL A 354 -30.00 20.67 -1.86
CA VAL A 354 -29.94 20.14 -3.23
C VAL A 354 -31.04 19.09 -3.39
N GLU A 355 -31.90 19.24 -4.40
CA GLU A 355 -33.00 18.31 -4.67
C GLU A 355 -32.48 16.88 -4.91
N GLU A 356 -33.15 15.91 -4.29
CA GLU A 356 -32.85 14.50 -4.43
C GLU A 356 -33.18 14.04 -5.86
N THR A 357 -32.22 13.42 -6.54
CA THR A 357 -32.41 13.01 -7.94
C THR A 357 -33.28 11.76 -8.00
N GLU A 358 -34.36 11.81 -8.79
CA GLU A 358 -35.21 10.64 -9.01
C GLU A 358 -34.43 9.49 -9.67
N LEU A 359 -34.57 8.29 -9.12
CA LEU A 359 -33.91 7.10 -9.63
C LEU A 359 -34.58 6.66 -10.95
N PRO A 360 -33.82 6.51 -12.07
CA PRO A 360 -34.35 6.00 -13.32
C PRO A 360 -34.97 4.61 -13.17
N GLU A 361 -36.03 4.37 -13.95
CA GLU A 361 -36.66 3.05 -14.06
C GLU A 361 -35.61 1.97 -14.41
N PHE A 362 -35.73 0.82 -13.79
CA PHE A 362 -34.83 -0.31 -14.01
C PHE A 362 -35.36 -1.19 -15.14
N ILE A 363 -34.57 -1.35 -16.21
CA ILE A 363 -34.91 -2.19 -17.36
C ILE A 363 -34.09 -3.48 -17.30
N GLU A 364 -34.76 -4.62 -17.20
CA GLU A 364 -34.09 -5.93 -17.17
C GLU A 364 -33.55 -6.33 -18.56
N LEU A 365 -32.41 -7.05 -18.55
CA LEU A 365 -31.85 -7.63 -19.77
C LEU A 365 -32.55 -8.95 -20.09
N GLU A 366 -32.83 -9.19 -21.36
CA GLU A 366 -33.39 -10.46 -21.84
C GLU A 366 -32.31 -11.55 -21.96
N ASP A 367 -32.62 -12.76 -21.48
CA ASP A 367 -31.80 -13.96 -21.68
C ASP A 367 -32.16 -14.62 -23.02
N THR A 368 -31.82 -13.92 -24.11
CA THR A 368 -32.09 -14.38 -25.47
C THR A 368 -31.19 -15.57 -25.80
N PRO A 369 -31.71 -16.73 -26.23
CA PRO A 369 -30.88 -17.90 -26.54
C PRO A 369 -30.07 -17.71 -27.84
N LEU A 370 -28.86 -18.30 -27.88
CA LEU A 370 -28.09 -18.43 -29.11
C LEU A 370 -28.85 -19.29 -30.15
N PRO A 371 -28.74 -18.96 -31.46
CA PRO A 371 -29.46 -19.66 -32.51
C PRO A 371 -28.90 -21.07 -32.73
N GLU A 372 -29.74 -21.97 -33.25
CA GLU A 372 -29.34 -23.35 -33.60
C GLU A 372 -28.17 -23.40 -34.59
N SER A 373 -28.06 -22.40 -35.48
CA SER A 373 -26.93 -22.25 -36.41
C SER A 373 -25.57 -22.10 -35.72
N ALA A 374 -25.53 -21.70 -34.44
CA ALA A 374 -24.30 -21.62 -33.67
C ALA A 374 -23.67 -23.01 -33.41
N LYS A 375 -24.46 -24.10 -33.48
CA LYS A 375 -23.95 -25.47 -33.32
C LYS A 375 -22.98 -25.82 -34.45
N ASP A 376 -23.28 -25.43 -35.69
CA ASP A 376 -22.39 -25.65 -36.84
C ASP A 376 -21.05 -24.89 -36.68
N ILE A 377 -21.10 -23.69 -36.10
CA ILE A 377 -19.92 -22.89 -35.79
C ILE A 377 -19.03 -23.62 -34.77
N LEU A 378 -19.60 -24.18 -33.70
CA LEU A 378 -18.84 -24.92 -32.69
C LEU A 378 -18.20 -26.20 -33.25
N VAL A 379 -18.91 -26.93 -34.11
CA VAL A 379 -18.35 -28.12 -34.78
C VAL A 379 -17.18 -27.73 -35.67
N ASN A 380 -17.31 -26.64 -36.43
CA ASN A 380 -16.23 -26.12 -37.26
C ASN A 380 -15.03 -25.65 -36.42
N ASN A 381 -15.27 -24.95 -35.32
CA ASN A 381 -14.22 -24.55 -34.38
C ASN A 381 -13.46 -25.77 -33.83
N PHE A 382 -14.21 -26.79 -33.38
CA PHE A 382 -13.64 -28.02 -32.87
C PHE A 382 -12.78 -28.73 -33.92
N ASN A 383 -13.25 -28.87 -35.14
CA ASN A 383 -12.52 -29.53 -36.22
C ASN A 383 -11.21 -28.79 -36.56
N GLU A 384 -11.24 -27.46 -36.65
CA GLU A 384 -10.03 -26.64 -36.87
C GLU A 384 -9.03 -26.78 -35.72
N MET A 385 -9.51 -26.73 -34.48
CA MET A 385 -8.65 -26.89 -33.29
C MET A 385 -8.05 -28.29 -33.18
N LEU A 386 -8.84 -29.33 -33.46
CA LEU A 386 -8.39 -30.72 -33.43
C LEU A 386 -7.29 -30.96 -34.47
N GLN A 387 -7.48 -30.43 -35.68
CA GLN A 387 -6.47 -30.48 -36.73
C GLN A 387 -5.19 -29.76 -36.29
N LYS A 388 -5.31 -28.58 -35.67
CA LYS A 388 -4.13 -27.84 -35.19
C LYS A 388 -3.40 -28.55 -34.04
N ALA A 389 -4.14 -29.14 -33.11
CA ALA A 389 -3.57 -29.92 -32.01
C ALA A 389 -2.80 -31.14 -32.54
N LYS A 390 -3.30 -31.79 -33.60
CA LYS A 390 -2.61 -32.89 -34.30
C LYS A 390 -1.28 -32.41 -34.90
N GLU A 391 -1.30 -31.33 -35.67
CA GLU A 391 -0.08 -30.73 -36.26
C GLU A 391 0.97 -30.38 -35.21
N ASN A 392 0.56 -29.79 -34.08
CA ASN A 392 1.45 -29.45 -32.99
C ASN A 392 2.05 -30.69 -32.31
N ALA A 393 1.26 -31.76 -32.11
CA ALA A 393 1.74 -33.01 -31.54
C ALA A 393 2.75 -33.70 -32.48
N GLU A 394 2.49 -33.72 -33.79
CA GLU A 394 3.41 -34.25 -34.80
C GLU A 394 4.72 -33.43 -34.84
N SER A 395 4.62 -32.11 -34.71
CA SER A 395 5.78 -31.21 -34.68
C SER A 395 6.63 -31.41 -33.41
N GLU A 396 6.01 -31.55 -32.23
CA GLU A 396 6.70 -31.85 -30.97
C GLU A 396 7.44 -33.20 -31.04
N ILE A 397 6.85 -34.21 -31.68
CA ILE A 397 7.50 -35.51 -31.91
C ILE A 397 8.76 -35.36 -32.77
N GLU A 398 8.70 -34.56 -33.84
CA GLU A 398 9.87 -34.32 -34.71
C GLU A 398 10.95 -33.45 -34.03
N GLU A 399 10.56 -32.44 -33.24
CA GLU A 399 11.50 -31.61 -32.48
C GLU A 399 12.23 -32.42 -31.40
N ASN A 400 11.53 -33.30 -30.68
CA ASN A 400 12.10 -34.17 -29.66
C ASN A 400 13.22 -35.08 -30.21
N LYS A 401 13.19 -35.45 -31.50
CA LYS A 401 14.27 -36.23 -32.14
C LYS A 401 15.59 -35.46 -32.23
N LYS A 402 15.54 -34.13 -32.18
CA LYS A 402 16.69 -33.23 -32.38
C LYS A 402 17.18 -32.56 -31.09
N GLN A 403 16.50 -32.76 -29.96
CA GLN A 403 16.82 -32.10 -28.68
C GLN A 403 17.36 -33.08 -27.63
N LYS A 404 18.14 -32.56 -26.68
CA LYS A 404 18.73 -33.33 -25.56
C LYS A 404 17.69 -33.73 -24.49
N HIS A 405 16.56 -33.02 -24.44
CA HIS A 405 15.44 -33.27 -23.53
C HIS A 405 14.14 -33.34 -24.34
N SER A 406 13.28 -34.30 -24.00
CA SER A 406 11.99 -34.48 -24.66
C SER A 406 10.85 -33.93 -23.84
N TYR A 407 9.88 -33.33 -24.52
CA TYR A 407 8.65 -32.81 -23.94
C TYR A 407 7.45 -33.54 -24.55
N ASN A 408 6.32 -33.61 -23.83
CA ASN A 408 5.12 -34.33 -24.29
C ASN A 408 3.83 -33.55 -24.07
N TRP A 409 3.91 -32.24 -23.90
CA TRP A 409 2.77 -31.42 -23.55
C TRP A 409 1.80 -31.28 -24.73
N ALA A 410 2.31 -31.16 -25.97
CA ALA A 410 1.47 -31.05 -27.17
C ALA A 410 0.79 -32.38 -27.51
N GLN A 411 1.54 -33.48 -27.40
CA GLN A 411 0.99 -34.85 -27.52
C GLN A 411 -0.08 -35.13 -26.47
N ARG A 412 0.17 -34.75 -25.19
CA ARG A 412 -0.82 -34.89 -24.11
C ARG A 412 -2.06 -34.04 -24.40
N HIS A 413 -1.88 -32.79 -24.82
CA HIS A 413 -3.01 -31.91 -25.17
C HIS A 413 -3.86 -32.48 -26.30
N TYR A 414 -3.25 -32.96 -27.39
CA TYR A 414 -3.99 -33.59 -28.50
C TYR A 414 -4.78 -34.83 -28.03
N LYS A 415 -4.17 -35.71 -27.24
CA LYS A 415 -4.83 -36.90 -26.69
C LYS A 415 -6.00 -36.55 -25.76
N GLU A 416 -5.86 -35.51 -24.95
CA GLU A 416 -6.94 -35.02 -24.10
C GLU A 416 -8.05 -34.35 -24.91
N PHE A 417 -7.72 -33.55 -25.93
CA PHE A 417 -8.68 -32.86 -26.80
C PHE A 417 -9.52 -33.84 -27.64
N GLN A 418 -8.94 -34.98 -28.05
CA GLN A 418 -9.64 -36.07 -28.75
C GLN A 418 -10.78 -36.72 -27.94
N LYS A 419 -10.85 -36.48 -26.63
CA LYS A 419 -11.97 -36.95 -25.80
C LYS A 419 -13.25 -36.15 -26.06
N LEU A 420 -13.14 -34.96 -26.66
CA LEU A 420 -14.28 -34.16 -27.12
C LEU A 420 -14.70 -34.61 -28.53
N ASN A 421 -15.99 -34.51 -28.86
CA ASN A 421 -16.53 -34.86 -30.17
C ASN A 421 -17.56 -33.83 -30.64
N ALA A 422 -17.92 -33.86 -31.93
CA ALA A 422 -18.84 -32.91 -32.54
C ALA A 422 -20.20 -32.83 -31.81
N GLN A 423 -20.74 -33.96 -31.35
CA GLN A 423 -22.01 -34.00 -30.62
C GLN A 423 -21.90 -33.31 -29.26
N ALA A 424 -20.78 -33.49 -28.55
CA ALA A 424 -20.50 -32.79 -27.30
C ALA A 424 -20.38 -31.28 -27.54
N CYS A 425 -19.73 -30.85 -28.62
CA CYS A 425 -19.64 -29.43 -29.00
C CYS A 425 -21.02 -28.82 -29.27
N CYS A 426 -21.92 -29.52 -29.98
CA CYS A 426 -23.29 -29.02 -30.21
C CYS A 426 -24.06 -28.80 -28.90
N LYS A 427 -23.91 -29.71 -27.93
CA LYS A 427 -24.57 -29.59 -26.62
C LYS A 427 -24.11 -28.38 -25.82
N VAL A 428 -22.94 -27.81 -26.12
CA VAL A 428 -22.45 -26.61 -25.41
C VAL A 428 -23.38 -25.41 -25.61
N ILE A 429 -24.05 -25.28 -26.77
CA ILE A 429 -25.09 -24.26 -26.97
C ILE A 429 -26.24 -24.47 -25.99
N ASP A 430 -26.70 -25.70 -25.81
CA ASP A 430 -27.78 -26.01 -24.87
C ASP A 430 -27.38 -25.69 -23.42
N LYS A 431 -26.11 -25.96 -23.05
CA LYS A 431 -25.54 -25.58 -21.75
C LYS A 431 -25.50 -24.06 -21.56
N LEU A 432 -25.08 -23.33 -22.59
CA LEU A 432 -24.97 -21.87 -22.57
C LEU A 432 -26.35 -21.19 -22.54
N ASN A 433 -27.33 -21.70 -23.27
CA ASN A 433 -28.69 -21.16 -23.30
C ASN A 433 -29.47 -21.48 -22.02
N SER A 434 -29.26 -22.65 -21.43
CA SER A 434 -29.98 -23.08 -20.22
C SER A 434 -29.31 -22.68 -18.91
N GLY A 435 -28.01 -22.35 -18.93
CA GLY A 435 -27.20 -22.16 -17.72
C GLY A 435 -27.01 -23.44 -16.90
N LYS A 436 -27.33 -24.61 -17.47
CA LYS A 436 -27.24 -25.91 -16.80
C LYS A 436 -26.06 -26.70 -17.33
N GLU A 437 -25.58 -27.62 -16.48
CA GLU A 437 -24.40 -28.46 -16.70
C GLU A 437 -23.09 -27.69 -16.83
N ILE A 438 -22.02 -28.30 -16.31
CA ILE A 438 -20.68 -27.67 -16.29
C ILE A 438 -20.13 -27.59 -17.72
N ILE A 439 -19.53 -26.44 -18.03
CA ILE A 439 -18.74 -26.22 -19.24
C ILE A 439 -17.28 -26.58 -18.93
N THR A 440 -16.75 -27.58 -19.62
CA THR A 440 -15.35 -28.02 -19.46
C THR A 440 -14.37 -27.04 -20.13
N ASP A 441 -13.10 -27.07 -19.74
CA ASP A 441 -12.06 -26.19 -20.32
C ASP A 441 -11.90 -26.36 -21.83
N HIS A 442 -12.09 -27.58 -22.34
CA HIS A 442 -12.06 -27.87 -23.77
C HIS A 442 -13.28 -27.28 -24.49
N GLU A 443 -14.49 -27.42 -23.93
CA GLU A 443 -15.72 -26.80 -24.48
C GLU A 443 -15.61 -25.27 -24.48
N TYR A 444 -15.12 -24.68 -23.39
CA TYR A 444 -14.83 -23.24 -23.30
C TYR A 444 -13.87 -22.80 -24.42
N SER A 445 -12.80 -23.56 -24.65
CA SER A 445 -11.82 -23.26 -25.70
C SER A 445 -12.43 -23.29 -27.11
N VAL A 446 -13.36 -24.22 -27.36
CA VAL A 446 -14.10 -24.31 -28.64
C VAL A 446 -15.04 -23.11 -28.83
N VAL A 447 -15.72 -22.67 -27.76
CA VAL A 447 -16.61 -21.49 -27.81
C VAL A 447 -15.81 -20.21 -28.10
N LYS A 448 -14.64 -20.05 -27.47
CA LYS A 448 -13.78 -18.86 -27.62
C LYS A 448 -12.98 -18.82 -28.92
N PHE A 449 -12.90 -19.94 -29.64
CA PHE A 449 -12.05 -20.02 -30.83
C PHE A 449 -12.43 -18.97 -31.88
N LYS A 450 -11.46 -18.10 -32.19
CA LYS A 450 -11.59 -16.97 -33.13
C LYS A 450 -12.79 -16.05 -32.85
N GLU A 451 -13.31 -16.06 -31.62
CA GLU A 451 -14.43 -15.19 -31.17
C GLU A 451 -15.70 -15.29 -32.03
N ARG A 452 -15.89 -16.39 -32.78
CA ARG A 452 -17.00 -16.52 -33.73
C ARG A 452 -18.36 -16.54 -33.03
N ILE A 453 -18.45 -17.23 -31.89
CA ILE A 453 -19.67 -17.30 -31.07
C ILE A 453 -19.91 -15.99 -30.33
N THR A 454 -18.87 -15.41 -29.72
CA THR A 454 -18.98 -14.17 -28.93
C THR A 454 -19.34 -12.95 -29.78
N ASN A 455 -19.07 -13.00 -31.09
CA ASN A 455 -19.43 -11.96 -32.05
C ASN A 455 -20.84 -12.11 -32.65
N LEU A 456 -21.59 -13.17 -32.32
CA LEU A 456 -22.99 -13.29 -32.72
C LEU A 456 -23.84 -12.19 -32.05
N PRO A 457 -24.81 -11.58 -32.76
CA PRO A 457 -25.67 -10.56 -32.17
C PRO A 457 -26.50 -11.09 -30.99
N GLU A 458 -26.92 -12.35 -31.04
CA GLU A 458 -27.67 -13.05 -29.97
C GLU A 458 -26.78 -13.44 -28.77
N TYR A 459 -25.46 -13.28 -28.87
CA TYR A 459 -24.58 -13.46 -27.71
C TYR A 459 -24.76 -12.29 -26.74
N THR A 460 -25.37 -12.59 -25.60
CA THR A 460 -25.73 -11.65 -24.51
C THR A 460 -24.80 -11.73 -23.29
N LEU A 461 -25.03 -10.85 -22.30
CA LEU A 461 -24.31 -10.86 -21.01
C LEU A 461 -24.47 -12.20 -20.26
N PHE A 462 -25.64 -12.84 -20.33
CA PHE A 462 -25.89 -14.14 -19.69
C PHE A 462 -24.90 -15.20 -20.14
N HIS A 463 -24.69 -15.33 -21.45
CA HIS A 463 -23.72 -16.28 -22.01
C HIS A 463 -22.30 -16.01 -21.55
N ALA A 464 -21.89 -14.73 -21.49
CA ALA A 464 -20.57 -14.35 -21.02
C ALA A 464 -20.35 -14.72 -19.54
N LEU A 465 -21.32 -14.43 -18.67
CA LEU A 465 -21.24 -14.77 -17.25
C LEU A 465 -21.26 -16.29 -17.00
N ARG A 466 -22.01 -17.04 -17.81
CA ARG A 466 -22.02 -18.51 -17.83
C ARG A 466 -20.66 -19.08 -18.24
N LEU A 467 -19.96 -18.44 -19.19
CA LEU A 467 -18.59 -18.81 -19.53
C LEU A 467 -17.59 -18.47 -18.42
N ILE A 468 -17.70 -17.29 -17.79
CA ILE A 468 -16.84 -16.88 -16.67
C ILE A 468 -16.90 -17.91 -15.53
N SER A 469 -18.12 -18.34 -15.17
CA SER A 469 -18.35 -19.30 -14.08
C SER A 469 -18.24 -20.76 -14.50
N HIS A 470 -18.04 -21.06 -15.79
CA HIS A 470 -18.18 -22.43 -16.34
C HIS A 470 -19.54 -23.09 -16.01
N ASN A 471 -20.62 -22.30 -15.92
CA ASN A 471 -21.94 -22.70 -15.40
C ASN A 471 -21.92 -23.26 -13.96
N ARG A 472 -20.87 -22.96 -13.18
CA ARG A 472 -20.80 -23.36 -11.78
C ARG A 472 -21.64 -22.42 -10.93
N THR A 473 -22.29 -22.97 -9.93
CA THR A 473 -23.05 -22.21 -8.93
C THR A 473 -22.13 -21.72 -7.83
N ASN A 474 -22.50 -20.62 -7.18
CA ASN A 474 -21.78 -20.00 -6.07
C ASN A 474 -20.38 -19.52 -6.44
N GLU A 475 -20.20 -18.98 -7.65
CA GLU A 475 -18.97 -18.29 -8.02
C GLU A 475 -18.81 -17.04 -7.14
N GLU A 476 -17.65 -16.90 -6.50
CA GLU A 476 -17.35 -15.85 -5.50
C GLU A 476 -16.35 -14.82 -6.04
N HIS A 477 -15.90 -14.95 -7.30
CA HIS A 477 -14.88 -14.10 -7.86
C HIS A 477 -15.25 -13.50 -9.23
N LEU A 478 -15.31 -12.17 -9.28
CA LEU A 478 -15.43 -11.39 -10.51
C LEU A 478 -14.27 -10.41 -10.60
N SER A 479 -13.61 -10.33 -11.76
CA SER A 479 -12.51 -9.39 -12.00
C SER A 479 -12.68 -8.67 -13.32
N HIS A 480 -12.04 -7.50 -13.46
CA HIS A 480 -12.02 -6.79 -14.74
C HIS A 480 -11.44 -7.64 -15.87
N TYR A 481 -10.43 -8.48 -15.59
CA TYR A 481 -9.89 -9.42 -16.58
C TYR A 481 -10.92 -10.43 -17.07
N HIS A 482 -11.81 -10.91 -16.19
CA HIS A 482 -12.89 -11.79 -16.61
C HIS A 482 -13.86 -11.05 -17.53
N LEU A 483 -14.25 -9.82 -17.16
CA LEU A 483 -15.19 -9.02 -17.95
C LEU A 483 -14.62 -8.62 -19.31
N THR A 484 -13.40 -8.08 -19.36
CA THR A 484 -12.79 -7.64 -20.64
C THR A 484 -12.45 -8.79 -21.56
N ARG A 485 -12.23 -10.00 -21.02
CA ARG A 485 -11.96 -11.20 -21.81
C ARG A 485 -13.24 -11.87 -22.32
N GLU A 486 -14.32 -11.91 -21.52
CA GLU A 486 -15.54 -12.65 -21.87
C GLU A 486 -16.71 -11.82 -22.38
N VAL A 487 -16.79 -10.54 -22.00
CA VAL A 487 -17.89 -9.67 -22.37
C VAL A 487 -17.45 -8.73 -23.49
N PRO A 488 -18.02 -8.83 -24.69
CA PRO A 488 -17.72 -7.93 -25.81
C PRO A 488 -17.91 -6.45 -25.44
N PRO A 489 -17.05 -5.53 -25.93
CA PRO A 489 -17.20 -4.09 -25.68
C PRO A 489 -18.57 -3.52 -26.07
N ARG A 490 -19.18 -4.07 -27.13
CA ARG A 490 -20.54 -3.70 -27.58
C ARG A 490 -21.62 -3.93 -26.51
N ILE A 491 -21.42 -4.89 -25.61
CA ILE A 491 -22.33 -5.17 -24.50
C ILE A 491 -21.97 -4.29 -23.30
N LEU A 492 -20.69 -4.23 -22.93
CA LEU A 492 -20.24 -3.46 -21.76
C LEU A 492 -20.60 -1.97 -21.85
N GLY A 493 -20.54 -1.38 -23.04
CA GLY A 493 -20.90 0.03 -23.25
C GLY A 493 -22.39 0.34 -23.19
N GLN A 494 -23.27 -0.67 -23.15
CA GLN A 494 -24.73 -0.49 -23.20
C GLN A 494 -25.44 -0.85 -21.90
N ILE A 495 -24.73 -1.46 -20.94
CA ILE A 495 -25.31 -1.92 -19.68
C ILE A 495 -24.94 -0.98 -18.52
N GLU A 496 -25.78 -0.98 -17.49
CA GLU A 496 -25.51 -0.35 -16.20
C GLU A 496 -25.31 -1.39 -15.08
N LEU A 497 -24.75 -0.97 -13.94
CA LEU A 497 -24.33 -1.87 -12.87
C LEU A 497 -25.51 -2.65 -12.22
N ARG A 498 -26.73 -2.09 -12.15
CA ARG A 498 -27.90 -2.85 -11.65
C ARG A 498 -28.26 -4.01 -12.57
N GLN A 499 -28.09 -3.84 -13.89
CA GLN A 499 -28.31 -4.91 -14.87
C GLN A 499 -27.26 -6.00 -14.73
N LEU A 500 -25.99 -5.63 -14.52
CA LEU A 500 -24.93 -6.60 -14.25
C LEU A 500 -25.17 -7.37 -12.95
N GLU A 501 -25.56 -6.69 -11.86
CA GLU A 501 -25.94 -7.31 -10.59
C GLU A 501 -27.07 -8.34 -10.75
N LYS A 502 -28.15 -7.95 -11.45
CA LYS A 502 -29.30 -8.83 -11.69
C LYS A 502 -28.90 -10.06 -12.50
N THR A 503 -28.11 -9.87 -13.56
CA THR A 503 -27.65 -10.96 -14.43
C THR A 503 -26.69 -11.90 -13.68
N LEU A 504 -25.78 -11.38 -12.85
CA LEU A 504 -24.91 -12.18 -11.98
C LEU A 504 -25.73 -13.07 -11.05
N THR A 505 -26.79 -12.51 -10.44
CA THR A 505 -27.71 -13.24 -9.57
C THR A 505 -28.42 -14.37 -10.32
N GLN A 506 -28.93 -14.10 -11.52
CA GLN A 506 -29.60 -15.09 -12.37
C GLN A 506 -28.64 -16.17 -12.89
N CYS A 507 -27.35 -15.84 -13.05
CA CYS A 507 -26.28 -16.78 -13.37
C CYS A 507 -25.65 -17.44 -12.12
N HIS A 508 -26.30 -17.38 -10.96
CA HIS A 508 -25.91 -18.07 -9.72
C HIS A 508 -24.54 -17.67 -9.13
N PHE A 509 -24.09 -16.43 -9.37
CA PHE A 509 -22.97 -15.85 -8.62
C PHE A 509 -23.41 -15.56 -7.20
N LYS A 510 -22.52 -15.79 -6.22
CA LYS A 510 -22.81 -15.51 -4.82
C LYS A 510 -22.55 -14.03 -4.53
N ASN A 511 -23.45 -13.40 -3.78
CA ASN A 511 -23.32 -12.00 -3.34
C ASN A 511 -23.04 -11.03 -4.50
N ALA A 512 -23.85 -11.09 -5.57
CA ALA A 512 -23.67 -10.27 -6.78
C ALA A 512 -23.44 -8.78 -6.48
N THR A 513 -24.21 -8.20 -5.55
CA THR A 513 -24.07 -6.81 -5.11
C THR A 513 -22.64 -6.50 -4.60
N ARG A 514 -22.06 -7.38 -3.78
CA ARG A 514 -20.69 -7.22 -3.26
C ARG A 514 -19.65 -7.36 -4.36
N LEU A 515 -19.86 -8.27 -5.33
CA LEU A 515 -18.95 -8.44 -6.47
C LEU A 515 -18.88 -7.17 -7.33
N ILE A 516 -20.00 -6.48 -7.52
CA ILE A 516 -20.02 -5.17 -8.20
C ILE A 516 -19.25 -4.12 -7.41
N ALA A 517 -19.51 -4.01 -6.10
CA ALA A 517 -18.77 -3.09 -5.25
C ALA A 517 -17.26 -3.39 -5.25
N ASP A 518 -16.87 -4.67 -5.18
CA ASP A 518 -15.49 -5.12 -5.24
C ASP A 518 -14.80 -4.74 -6.56
N LEU A 519 -15.52 -4.87 -7.67
CA LEU A 519 -15.03 -4.52 -9.01
C LEU A 519 -14.72 -3.02 -9.12
N CYS A 520 -15.55 -2.17 -8.51
CA CYS A 520 -15.45 -0.71 -8.60
C CYS A 520 -14.57 -0.07 -7.52
N LEU A 521 -14.58 -0.58 -6.29
CA LEU A 521 -14.00 0.10 -5.12
C LEU A 521 -12.66 -0.45 -4.65
N ARG A 522 -12.29 -1.70 -4.99
CA ARG A 522 -10.99 -2.25 -4.60
C ARG A 522 -9.84 -1.64 -5.39
N SER A 523 -8.69 -1.52 -4.75
CA SER A 523 -7.45 -1.17 -5.45
C SER A 523 -7.14 -2.17 -6.57
N TYR A 524 -6.74 -1.66 -7.73
CA TYR A 524 -6.38 -2.45 -8.93
C TYR A 524 -7.51 -3.28 -9.55
N ALA A 525 -8.76 -3.15 -9.08
CA ALA A 525 -9.88 -3.86 -9.66
C ALA A 525 -10.31 -3.28 -11.01
N ASN A 526 -10.01 -2.00 -11.29
CA ASN A 526 -10.22 -1.31 -12.57
C ASN A 526 -11.65 -1.30 -13.11
N GLY A 527 -12.67 -1.54 -12.28
CA GLY A 527 -14.08 -1.54 -12.69
C GLY A 527 -14.53 -0.19 -13.27
N LEU A 528 -14.15 0.91 -12.62
CA LEU A 528 -14.49 2.28 -13.09
C LEU A 528 -13.79 2.66 -14.40
N ALA A 529 -12.73 1.96 -14.79
CA ALA A 529 -12.13 2.14 -16.11
C ALA A 529 -12.97 1.48 -17.22
N ILE A 530 -13.71 0.42 -16.89
CA ILE A 530 -14.67 -0.25 -17.79
C ILE A 530 -15.99 0.53 -17.82
N PHE A 531 -16.55 0.81 -16.65
CA PHE A 531 -17.80 1.57 -16.47
C PHE A 531 -17.45 3.02 -16.17
N ASN A 532 -17.08 3.77 -17.21
CA ASN A 532 -16.55 5.13 -17.09
C ASN A 532 -17.61 6.22 -17.30
N GLN A 533 -18.84 5.84 -17.63
CA GLN A 533 -19.95 6.79 -17.80
C GLN A 533 -20.77 6.88 -16.52
N PRO A 534 -21.11 8.09 -16.03
CA PRO A 534 -21.92 8.26 -14.84
C PRO A 534 -23.20 7.42 -14.86
N ALA A 535 -23.94 7.43 -15.98
CA ALA A 535 -25.19 6.70 -16.17
C ALA A 535 -25.10 5.18 -15.97
N GLN A 536 -23.90 4.59 -16.06
CA GLN A 536 -23.70 3.16 -15.81
C GLN A 536 -23.52 2.84 -14.32
N VAL A 537 -23.08 3.81 -13.52
CA VAL A 537 -22.52 3.58 -12.18
C VAL A 537 -23.40 4.10 -11.07
N TRP A 538 -23.91 5.33 -11.19
CA TRP A 538 -24.49 6.06 -10.07
C TRP A 538 -25.77 5.41 -9.51
N THR A 539 -26.59 4.82 -10.39
CA THR A 539 -27.87 4.18 -10.04
C THR A 539 -27.71 2.99 -9.10
N PHE A 540 -26.62 2.24 -9.22
CA PHE A 540 -26.30 1.16 -8.30
C PHE A 540 -25.82 1.69 -6.95
N PHE A 541 -24.90 2.65 -6.95
CA PHE A 541 -24.29 3.15 -5.73
C PHE A 541 -25.21 4.03 -4.87
N ILE A 542 -26.25 4.64 -5.45
CA ILE A 542 -27.28 5.32 -4.68
C ILE A 542 -28.22 4.33 -3.96
N GLN A 543 -28.44 3.14 -4.52
CA GLN A 543 -29.20 2.06 -3.87
C GLN A 543 -28.41 1.37 -2.76
N TYR A 544 -27.08 1.31 -2.91
CA TYR A 544 -26.16 0.69 -1.95
C TYR A 544 -25.07 1.65 -1.46
N PRO A 545 -25.46 2.76 -0.80
CA PRO A 545 -24.53 3.82 -0.46
C PRO A 545 -23.54 3.39 0.63
N ASP A 546 -23.79 2.27 1.30
CA ASP A 546 -22.93 1.73 2.37
C ASP A 546 -21.58 1.23 1.83
N PHE A 547 -21.49 0.82 0.56
CA PHE A 547 -20.19 0.52 -0.03
C PHE A 547 -19.30 1.76 -0.19
N ILE A 548 -19.90 2.91 -0.49
CA ILE A 548 -19.18 4.20 -0.48
C ILE A 548 -18.74 4.54 0.95
N ALA A 549 -19.64 4.32 1.94
CA ALA A 549 -19.32 4.52 3.35
C ALA A 549 -18.13 3.65 3.79
N GLU A 550 -18.09 2.39 3.36
CA GLU A 550 -17.01 1.45 3.64
C GLU A 550 -15.69 1.91 2.99
N ALA A 551 -15.72 2.30 1.72
CA ALA A 551 -14.56 2.83 1.01
C ALA A 551 -13.97 4.09 1.66
N LEU A 552 -14.84 4.95 2.23
CA LEU A 552 -14.42 6.16 2.94
C LEU A 552 -14.02 5.89 4.41
N GLY A 553 -14.15 4.65 4.89
CA GLY A 553 -13.85 4.25 6.26
C GLY A 553 -14.86 4.78 7.30
N LEU A 554 -16.11 4.98 6.90
CA LEU A 554 -17.21 5.38 7.78
C LEU A 554 -17.90 4.19 8.45
N ILE A 555 -17.90 3.03 7.78
CA ILE A 555 -18.37 1.76 8.35
C ILE A 555 -17.25 0.71 8.29
N PRO A 556 -17.27 -0.33 9.12
CA PRO A 556 -16.24 -1.35 9.12
C PRO A 556 -16.24 -2.10 7.80
N GLN A 557 -15.05 -2.41 7.30
CA GLN A 557 -14.94 -3.30 6.16
C GLN A 557 -15.44 -4.69 6.49
N GLN A 558 -16.27 -5.25 5.60
CA GLN A 558 -16.76 -6.61 5.69
C GLN A 558 -15.71 -7.60 5.15
N GLU A 559 -15.65 -8.79 5.74
CA GLU A 559 -14.55 -9.76 5.64
C GLU A 559 -13.81 -9.81 4.30
N THR A 560 -12.64 -9.17 4.23
CA THR A 560 -11.64 -9.39 3.18
C THR A 560 -10.51 -10.23 3.76
N GLN A 561 -10.25 -11.38 3.15
CA GLN A 561 -9.26 -12.35 3.64
C GLN A 561 -7.80 -11.86 3.46
N ARG A 562 -7.58 -10.64 2.92
CA ARG A 562 -6.26 -10.05 2.65
C ARG A 562 -6.28 -8.52 2.66
N TYR A 563 -5.25 -7.91 3.25
CA TYR A 563 -5.01 -6.46 3.32
C TYR A 563 -4.96 -5.73 1.96
N TYR A 564 -4.63 -6.42 0.86
CA TYR A 564 -4.60 -5.83 -0.49
C TYR A 564 -5.96 -5.86 -1.22
N GLN A 565 -7.03 -6.28 -0.54
CA GLN A 565 -8.38 -6.39 -1.09
C GLN A 565 -9.36 -5.39 -0.48
N GLU A 566 -8.86 -4.43 0.29
CA GLU A 566 -9.65 -3.36 0.89
C GLU A 566 -10.18 -2.37 -0.15
N TYR A 567 -11.26 -1.67 0.20
CA TYR A 567 -11.77 -0.56 -0.61
C TYR A 567 -10.89 0.67 -0.41
N ASP A 568 -10.62 1.36 -1.51
CA ASP A 568 -9.81 2.58 -1.49
C ASP A 568 -10.72 3.81 -1.44
N ALA A 569 -10.35 4.77 -0.59
CA ALA A 569 -11.02 6.05 -0.50
C ALA A 569 -10.95 6.84 -1.82
N ALA A 570 -9.92 6.63 -2.65
CA ALA A 570 -9.87 7.23 -3.99
C ALA A 570 -11.04 6.76 -4.85
N SER A 571 -11.27 5.45 -4.95
CA SER A 571 -12.40 4.90 -5.69
C SER A 571 -13.75 5.35 -5.12
N GLY A 572 -13.87 5.49 -3.80
CA GLY A 572 -15.06 6.06 -3.17
C GLY A 572 -15.33 7.52 -3.58
N ILE A 573 -14.28 8.35 -3.69
CA ILE A 573 -14.38 9.73 -4.20
C ILE A 573 -14.74 9.74 -5.69
N ASP A 574 -14.16 8.84 -6.48
CA ASP A 574 -14.43 8.76 -7.92
C ASP A 574 -15.89 8.33 -8.19
N VAL A 575 -16.42 7.39 -7.40
CA VAL A 575 -17.85 7.03 -7.45
C VAL A 575 -18.73 8.22 -7.06
N LEU A 576 -18.41 8.95 -5.98
CA LEU A 576 -19.15 10.15 -5.60
C LEU A 576 -19.14 11.23 -6.68
N ALA A 577 -18.05 11.37 -7.43
CA ALA A 577 -17.96 12.29 -8.56
C ALA A 577 -18.84 11.88 -9.75
N MET A 578 -19.28 10.62 -9.82
CA MET A 578 -20.22 10.13 -10.83
C MET A 578 -21.68 10.26 -10.40
N LEU A 579 -21.96 10.58 -9.13
CA LEU A 579 -23.32 10.81 -8.66
C LEU A 579 -23.85 12.17 -9.15
N PRO A 580 -25.16 12.30 -9.42
CA PRO A 580 -25.77 13.58 -9.78
C PRO A 580 -25.56 14.67 -8.72
N THR A 581 -25.65 14.29 -7.45
CA THR A 581 -25.47 15.17 -6.29
C THR A 581 -24.72 14.40 -5.19
N ILE A 582 -23.89 15.11 -4.41
CA ILE A 582 -23.13 14.47 -3.33
C ILE A 582 -24.06 14.26 -2.13
N PRO A 583 -24.30 13.01 -1.68
CA PRO A 583 -25.15 12.79 -0.51
C PRO A 583 -24.57 13.43 0.75
N ALA A 584 -25.39 14.19 1.48
CA ALA A 584 -24.97 15.01 2.62
C ALA A 584 -24.18 14.23 3.69
N ARG A 585 -24.51 12.94 3.88
CA ARG A 585 -23.85 12.03 4.83
C ARG A 585 -22.35 11.85 4.60
N PHE A 586 -21.85 12.05 3.38
CA PHE A 586 -20.43 11.85 3.05
C PHE A 586 -19.61 13.13 3.17
N ILE A 587 -20.25 14.30 3.13
CA ILE A 587 -19.58 15.60 3.06
C ILE A 587 -18.62 15.84 4.23
N PRO A 588 -18.97 15.58 5.51
CA PRO A 588 -18.03 15.76 6.61
C PRO A 588 -16.72 15.00 6.41
N ARG A 589 -16.82 13.77 5.87
CA ARG A 589 -15.66 12.92 5.59
C ARG A 589 -14.83 13.45 4.41
N ILE A 590 -15.47 13.92 3.34
CA ILE A 590 -14.76 14.51 2.21
C ILE A 590 -14.07 15.83 2.63
N MET A 591 -14.72 16.66 3.47
CA MET A 591 -14.12 17.86 4.04
C MET A 591 -12.88 17.54 4.89
N GLU A 592 -12.95 16.49 5.72
CA GLU A 592 -11.80 16.00 6.48
C GLU A 592 -10.63 15.61 5.56
N LEU A 593 -10.90 14.93 4.46
CA LEU A 593 -9.88 14.55 3.47
C LEU A 593 -9.33 15.78 2.72
N ALA A 594 -10.16 16.78 2.44
CA ALA A 594 -9.80 17.99 1.70
C ALA A 594 -8.93 18.98 2.50
N LEU A 595 -9.10 19.05 3.84
CA LEU A 595 -8.36 19.96 4.73
C LEU A 595 -7.35 19.24 5.64
N GLY A 596 -7.36 17.90 5.68
CA GLY A 596 -6.51 17.10 6.55
C GLY A 596 -5.02 17.11 6.19
N GLU A 597 -4.20 16.63 7.12
CA GLU A 597 -2.74 16.52 6.94
C GLU A 597 -2.34 15.52 5.87
N ASN A 598 -3.17 14.49 5.64
CA ASN A 598 -2.92 13.49 4.61
C ASN A 598 -3.05 14.13 3.21
N LYS A 599 -2.05 13.90 2.36
CA LYS A 599 -1.98 14.47 1.01
C LYS A 599 -2.62 13.58 -0.05
N THR A 600 -2.76 12.28 0.21
CA THR A 600 -3.09 11.27 -0.82
C THR A 600 -4.37 11.58 -1.58
N HIS A 601 -5.48 11.84 -0.86
CA HIS A 601 -6.80 12.04 -1.48
C HIS A 601 -7.25 13.51 -1.49
N ARG A 602 -6.39 14.42 -1.02
CA ARG A 602 -6.76 15.80 -0.74
C ARG A 602 -7.28 16.54 -1.97
N LEU A 603 -6.53 16.49 -3.06
CA LEU A 603 -6.89 17.22 -4.27
C LEU A 603 -8.19 16.68 -4.89
N SER A 604 -8.36 15.35 -4.92
CA SER A 604 -9.60 14.73 -5.42
C SER A 604 -10.80 15.10 -4.55
N ALA A 605 -10.64 15.10 -3.22
CA ALA A 605 -11.68 15.55 -2.30
C ALA A 605 -12.05 17.03 -2.49
N GLN A 606 -11.05 17.91 -2.65
CA GLN A 606 -11.28 19.33 -2.93
C GLN A 606 -12.02 19.54 -4.25
N LYS A 607 -11.61 18.86 -5.33
CA LYS A 607 -12.27 18.93 -6.64
C LYS A 607 -13.71 18.44 -6.59
N LEU A 608 -13.97 17.37 -5.83
CA LEU A 608 -15.34 16.88 -5.62
C LEU A 608 -16.21 17.96 -4.94
N LEU A 609 -15.69 18.58 -3.87
CA LEU A 609 -16.40 19.61 -3.11
C LEU A 609 -16.55 20.96 -3.84
N GLU A 610 -15.70 21.24 -4.84
CA GLU A 610 -15.82 22.42 -5.71
C GLU A 610 -17.15 22.47 -6.48
N THR A 611 -17.88 21.34 -6.57
CA THR A 611 -19.24 21.28 -7.13
C THR A 611 -20.31 21.85 -6.22
N LEU A 612 -20.03 22.02 -4.92
CA LEU A 612 -20.98 22.52 -3.93
C LEU A 612 -20.99 24.06 -3.90
N PRO A 613 -22.17 24.69 -3.73
CA PRO A 613 -22.25 26.13 -3.55
C PRO A 613 -21.55 26.56 -2.24
N ASN A 614 -20.98 27.76 -2.24
CA ASN A 614 -20.37 28.42 -1.07
C ASN A 614 -19.21 27.66 -0.38
N ILE A 615 -18.60 26.68 -1.03
CA ILE A 615 -17.50 25.88 -0.46
C ILE A 615 -16.29 26.72 -0.01
N HIS A 616 -16.10 27.93 -0.57
CA HIS A 616 -15.05 28.87 -0.17
C HIS A 616 -15.17 29.30 1.30
N LEU A 617 -16.38 29.37 1.85
CA LEU A 617 -16.59 29.70 3.26
C LEU A 617 -15.99 28.62 4.17
N ASN A 618 -16.20 27.35 3.83
CA ASN A 618 -15.69 26.23 4.61
C ASN A 618 -14.19 26.00 4.39
N ALA A 619 -13.70 26.23 3.17
CA ALA A 619 -12.25 26.25 2.92
C ALA A 619 -11.55 27.32 3.79
N ALA A 620 -12.19 28.48 4.00
CA ALA A 620 -11.64 29.56 4.83
C ALA A 620 -11.50 29.21 6.32
N GLU A 621 -12.24 28.23 6.84
CA GLU A 621 -12.08 27.75 8.23
C GLU A 621 -10.66 27.20 8.47
N GLY A 622 -10.06 26.58 7.44
CA GLY A 622 -8.70 26.06 7.51
C GLY A 622 -7.64 27.14 7.77
N LEU A 623 -7.95 28.42 7.51
CA LEU A 623 -7.05 29.56 7.76
C LEU A 623 -6.78 29.81 9.25
N ASP A 624 -7.69 29.41 10.15
CA ASP A 624 -7.52 29.60 11.59
C ASP A 624 -6.91 28.37 12.31
N SER A 625 -6.59 27.33 11.55
CA SER A 625 -5.92 26.13 12.08
C SER A 625 -4.60 26.47 12.77
N GLY A 626 -4.31 25.80 13.90
CA GLY A 626 -3.01 25.90 14.57
C GLY A 626 -1.85 25.34 13.74
N LYS A 627 -2.14 24.44 12.79
CA LYS A 627 -1.14 23.73 11.98
C LYS A 627 -0.88 24.48 10.69
N GLN A 628 0.38 24.78 10.40
CA GLN A 628 0.75 25.59 9.23
C GLN A 628 0.41 24.90 7.90
N GLU A 629 0.46 23.57 7.86
CA GLU A 629 0.20 22.76 6.66
C GLU A 629 -1.27 22.84 6.24
N ILE A 630 -2.19 22.88 7.21
CA ILE A 630 -3.62 23.05 6.97
C ILE A 630 -3.90 24.48 6.49
N ARG A 631 -3.26 25.50 7.09
CA ARG A 631 -3.40 26.89 6.63
C ARG A 631 -2.94 27.06 5.19
N VAL A 632 -1.76 26.53 4.83
CA VAL A 632 -1.23 26.57 3.45
C VAL A 632 -2.21 25.87 2.50
N THR A 633 -2.69 24.69 2.86
CA THR A 633 -3.68 23.94 2.08
C THR A 633 -4.96 24.75 1.83
N ALA A 634 -5.49 25.41 2.86
CA ALA A 634 -6.67 26.26 2.75
C ALA A 634 -6.42 27.48 1.85
N ILE A 635 -5.27 28.14 2.00
CA ILE A 635 -4.87 29.29 1.17
C ILE A 635 -4.81 28.89 -0.31
N GLU A 636 -4.12 27.80 -0.62
CA GLU A 636 -3.98 27.28 -1.99
C GLU A 636 -5.34 26.91 -2.59
N TRP A 637 -6.23 26.30 -1.79
CA TRP A 637 -7.57 25.94 -2.25
C TRP A 637 -8.43 27.18 -2.52
N LEU A 638 -8.43 28.17 -1.62
CA LEU A 638 -9.13 29.44 -1.82
C LEU A 638 -8.61 30.20 -3.05
N ALA A 639 -7.30 30.18 -3.29
CA ALA A 639 -6.68 30.79 -4.46
C ALA A 639 -7.12 30.12 -5.76
N ARG A 640 -7.36 28.80 -5.76
CA ARG A 640 -7.92 28.07 -6.91
C ARG A 640 -9.42 28.36 -7.10
N LEU A 641 -10.19 28.45 -6.01
CA LEU A 641 -11.63 28.79 -6.06
C LEU A 641 -11.88 30.20 -6.60
N LYS A 642 -10.93 31.13 -6.41
CA LYS A 642 -11.00 32.54 -6.89
C LYS A 642 -12.29 33.28 -6.52
N ASN A 643 -12.94 32.91 -5.42
CA ASN A 643 -14.11 33.65 -4.93
C ASN A 643 -13.70 34.94 -4.19
N PRO A 644 -14.14 36.14 -4.62
CA PRO A 644 -13.74 37.43 -4.03
C PRO A 644 -13.96 37.56 -2.51
N GLU A 645 -14.95 36.87 -1.94
CA GLU A 645 -15.21 36.91 -0.50
C GLU A 645 -14.04 36.35 0.33
N SER A 646 -13.16 35.56 -0.29
CA SER A 646 -11.96 34.99 0.32
C SER A 646 -10.87 36.02 0.60
N LEU A 647 -10.89 37.20 -0.04
CA LEU A 647 -9.85 38.23 0.12
C LEU A 647 -9.76 38.75 1.56
N LYS A 648 -10.91 39.07 2.17
CA LYS A 648 -10.98 39.59 3.54
C LYS A 648 -10.33 38.65 4.57
N PRO A 649 -10.65 37.34 4.62
CA PRO A 649 -9.99 36.43 5.56
C PRO A 649 -8.50 36.20 5.22
N LEU A 650 -8.10 36.17 3.94
CA LEU A 650 -6.68 36.06 3.56
C LEU A 650 -5.86 37.25 4.07
N TYR A 651 -6.35 38.48 3.89
CA TYR A 651 -5.72 39.68 4.44
C TYR A 651 -5.68 39.70 5.97
N ALA A 652 -6.76 39.24 6.63
CA ALA A 652 -6.79 39.14 8.08
C ALA A 652 -5.72 38.17 8.61
N LEU A 653 -5.51 37.03 7.94
CA LEU A 653 -4.44 36.09 8.28
C LEU A 653 -3.06 36.70 8.02
N LEU A 654 -2.84 37.36 6.88
CA LEU A 654 -1.54 37.94 6.51
C LEU A 654 -1.01 38.95 7.53
N LYS A 655 -1.91 39.73 8.16
CA LYS A 655 -1.57 40.70 9.22
C LYS A 655 -0.99 40.05 10.49
N LYS A 656 -1.48 38.86 10.85
CA LYS A 656 -1.12 38.16 12.10
C LYS A 656 -0.10 37.02 11.91
N GLU A 657 0.08 36.53 10.68
CA GLU A 657 0.89 35.35 10.39
C GLU A 657 2.40 35.61 10.49
N LYS A 658 3.07 34.74 11.26
CA LYS A 658 4.51 34.79 11.56
C LYS A 658 5.31 33.73 10.82
N ARG A 659 4.68 32.65 10.36
CA ARG A 659 5.33 31.54 9.65
C ARG A 659 5.57 31.92 8.19
N GLU A 660 6.83 31.91 7.80
CA GLU A 660 7.30 32.28 6.45
C GLU A 660 6.59 31.48 5.35
N VAL A 661 6.44 30.17 5.54
CA VAL A 661 5.77 29.27 4.59
C VAL A 661 4.32 29.69 4.32
N VAL A 662 3.59 30.05 5.37
CA VAL A 662 2.18 30.46 5.26
C VAL A 662 2.07 31.86 4.65
N ARG A 663 2.96 32.78 5.04
CA ARG A 663 3.03 34.12 4.42
C ARG A 663 3.29 34.03 2.92
N ALA A 664 4.16 33.11 2.50
CA ALA A 664 4.46 32.92 1.10
C ALA A 664 3.26 32.41 0.30
N ALA A 665 2.52 31.43 0.86
CA ALA A 665 1.26 30.99 0.28
C ALA A 665 0.24 32.14 0.19
N LEU A 666 0.12 32.99 1.23
CA LEU A 666 -0.80 34.13 1.23
C LEU A 666 -0.48 35.14 0.13
N LEU A 667 0.79 35.54 0.00
CA LEU A 667 1.18 36.50 -1.03
C LEU A 667 0.96 35.94 -2.44
N THR A 668 1.26 34.65 -2.64
CA THR A 668 0.97 33.97 -3.91
C THR A 668 -0.54 33.93 -4.19
N ALA A 669 -1.37 33.64 -3.19
CA ALA A 669 -2.82 33.63 -3.35
C ALA A 669 -3.36 35.03 -3.69
N LEU A 670 -2.98 36.06 -2.93
CA LEU A 670 -3.43 37.44 -3.18
C LEU A 670 -3.07 37.91 -4.59
N GLU A 671 -1.87 37.59 -5.07
CA GLU A 671 -1.48 37.87 -6.45
C GLU A 671 -2.38 37.13 -7.47
N GLN A 672 -2.74 35.87 -7.21
CA GLN A 672 -3.66 35.11 -8.08
C GLN A 672 -5.09 35.71 -8.10
N PHE A 673 -5.47 36.46 -7.07
CA PHE A 673 -6.68 37.28 -7.03
C PHE A 673 -6.51 38.65 -7.73
N GLY A 674 -5.31 38.98 -8.20
CA GLY A 674 -5.01 40.26 -8.86
C GLY A 674 -4.69 41.41 -7.89
N GLU A 675 -4.46 41.13 -6.60
CA GLU A 675 -4.11 42.14 -5.61
C GLU A 675 -2.66 42.63 -5.77
N ASP A 676 -2.42 43.90 -5.47
CA ASP A 676 -1.07 44.47 -5.51
C ASP A 676 -0.24 44.05 -4.28
N ILE A 677 0.76 43.20 -4.53
CA ILE A 677 1.71 42.74 -3.51
C ILE A 677 3.04 43.50 -3.52
N SER A 678 3.23 44.51 -4.38
CA SER A 678 4.51 45.20 -4.60
C SER A 678 5.10 45.79 -3.32
N GLY A 679 4.25 46.30 -2.42
CA GLY A 679 4.65 46.82 -1.11
C GLY A 679 5.36 45.79 -0.22
N TYR A 680 5.05 44.50 -0.37
CA TYR A 680 5.70 43.40 0.36
C TYR A 680 7.02 42.96 -0.28
N LEU A 681 7.27 43.36 -1.52
CA LEU A 681 8.44 42.97 -2.32
C LEU A 681 9.52 44.08 -2.41
N ALA A 682 9.31 45.21 -1.73
CA ALA A 682 10.28 46.31 -1.74
C ALA A 682 11.62 45.88 -1.10
N PRO A 683 12.79 46.32 -1.64
CA PRO A 683 14.10 45.87 -1.15
C PRO A 683 14.32 46.04 0.36
N LYS A 684 13.80 47.12 0.96
CA LYS A 684 13.88 47.35 2.41
C LYS A 684 13.09 46.32 3.22
N VAL A 685 11.93 45.89 2.72
CA VAL A 685 11.08 44.89 3.36
C VAL A 685 11.74 43.52 3.28
N LEU A 686 12.25 43.16 2.10
CA LEU A 686 12.98 41.90 1.88
C LEU A 686 14.26 41.81 2.72
N LEU A 687 15.01 42.91 2.87
CA LEU A 687 16.18 42.96 3.73
C LEU A 687 15.81 42.77 5.21
N ALA A 688 14.75 43.45 5.69
CA ALA A 688 14.29 43.30 7.07
C ALA A 688 13.80 41.87 7.36
N GLU A 689 13.14 41.23 6.39
CA GLU A 689 12.77 39.81 6.48
C GLU A 689 14.02 38.92 6.52
N ALA A 690 14.98 39.14 5.63
CA ALA A 690 16.20 38.35 5.56
C ALA A 690 17.02 38.41 6.85
N GLN A 691 17.25 39.61 7.37
CA GLN A 691 17.97 39.81 8.63
C GLN A 691 17.25 39.17 9.82
N LYS A 692 15.92 39.12 9.80
CA LYS A 692 15.14 38.41 10.83
C LYS A 692 15.26 36.90 10.67
N GLY A 693 15.13 36.40 9.44
CA GLY A 693 15.17 34.98 9.11
C GLY A 693 16.53 34.34 9.40
N LEU A 694 17.62 35.03 9.07
CA LEU A 694 19.00 34.57 9.27
C LEU A 694 19.42 34.50 10.75
N LYS A 695 18.68 35.11 11.68
CA LYS A 695 18.91 34.91 13.12
C LYS A 695 18.56 33.49 13.58
N ALA A 696 17.69 32.79 12.86
CA ALA A 696 17.37 31.39 13.13
C ALA A 696 18.46 30.47 12.55
N LYS A 697 18.75 29.36 13.23
CA LYS A 697 19.72 28.37 12.75
C LYS A 697 19.28 27.81 11.39
N ALA A 698 20.19 27.81 10.42
CA ALA A 698 19.98 27.15 9.13
C ALA A 698 19.71 25.65 9.31
N PRO A 699 18.93 25.00 8.43
CA PRO A 699 18.73 23.56 8.43
C PRO A 699 20.06 22.80 8.52
N ALA A 700 20.16 21.79 9.39
CA ALA A 700 21.40 21.02 9.54
C ALA A 700 21.80 20.28 8.26
N SER A 701 20.82 19.92 7.43
CA SER A 701 21.04 19.24 6.16
C SER A 701 21.87 20.06 5.17
N MET A 702 21.75 21.38 5.16
CA MET A 702 22.49 22.27 4.25
C MET A 702 23.89 22.65 4.73
N ALA A 703 24.46 21.95 5.74
CA ALA A 703 25.80 22.23 6.24
C ALA A 703 26.91 22.08 5.18
N TRP A 704 26.65 21.32 4.12
CA TRP A 704 27.55 21.17 2.96
C TRP A 704 27.60 22.41 2.06
N PHE A 705 26.59 23.29 2.13
CA PHE A 705 26.45 24.43 1.24
C PHE A 705 27.03 25.70 1.88
N ASN A 706 28.07 26.26 1.26
CA ASN A 706 28.68 27.50 1.72
C ASN A 706 27.85 28.72 1.27
N LEU A 707 27.15 29.37 2.21
CA LEU A 707 26.36 30.57 1.93
C LEU A 707 27.20 31.81 1.58
N ASP A 708 28.49 31.83 1.94
CA ASP A 708 29.37 32.97 1.67
C ASP A 708 30.00 32.92 0.28
N SER A 709 29.89 31.80 -0.43
CA SER A 709 30.34 31.69 -1.83
C SER A 709 29.25 32.06 -2.85
N LEU A 710 28.11 32.57 -2.40
CA LEU A 710 27.05 33.06 -3.29
C LEU A 710 27.56 34.23 -4.16
N PRO A 711 27.20 34.28 -5.46
CA PRO A 711 27.63 35.34 -6.36
C PRO A 711 27.01 36.70 -5.98
N ALA A 712 27.72 37.80 -6.27
CA ALA A 712 27.15 39.14 -6.17
C ALA A 712 26.09 39.35 -7.27
N LEU A 713 24.90 39.81 -6.87
CA LEU A 713 23.73 39.96 -7.74
C LEU A 713 23.24 41.41 -7.80
N THR A 714 22.45 41.72 -8.83
CA THR A 714 21.82 43.02 -9.04
C THR A 714 20.30 42.90 -9.24
N TRP A 715 19.57 43.91 -8.78
CA TRP A 715 18.14 44.08 -9.08
C TRP A 715 17.94 44.42 -10.57
N GLN A 716 16.69 44.40 -11.06
CA GLN A 716 16.37 44.83 -12.44
C GLN A 716 16.88 46.23 -12.80
N ASN A 717 16.97 47.14 -11.81
CA ASN A 717 17.52 48.50 -11.99
C ASN A 717 19.06 48.56 -11.93
N ASN A 718 19.74 47.41 -12.02
CA ASN A 718 21.19 47.24 -11.95
C ASN A 718 21.86 47.67 -10.64
N LYS A 719 21.09 48.01 -9.59
CA LYS A 719 21.66 48.26 -8.25
C LYS A 719 22.04 46.94 -7.57
N PRO A 720 23.10 46.92 -6.74
CA PRO A 720 23.48 45.73 -5.96
C PRO A 720 22.35 45.23 -5.06
N VAL A 721 22.25 43.90 -4.95
CA VAL A 721 21.41 43.21 -3.96
C VAL A 721 22.23 42.98 -2.69
N GLU A 722 21.66 43.29 -1.53
CA GLU A 722 22.26 42.95 -0.25
C GLU A 722 22.39 41.43 -0.10
N ALA A 723 23.59 40.93 0.21
CA ALA A 723 23.90 39.50 0.23
C ALA A 723 22.99 38.69 1.17
N ASP A 724 22.58 39.28 2.29
CA ASP A 724 21.68 38.66 3.27
C ASP A 724 20.34 38.25 2.66
N ILE A 725 19.83 39.00 1.66
CA ILE A 725 18.58 38.67 0.98
C ILE A 725 18.72 37.33 0.26
N ILE A 726 19.80 37.15 -0.49
CA ILE A 726 20.03 35.92 -1.27
C ILE A 726 20.34 34.74 -0.35
N ARG A 727 21.17 34.94 0.69
CA ARG A 727 21.43 33.93 1.73
C ARG A 727 20.12 33.44 2.35
N TRP A 728 19.24 34.38 2.67
CA TRP A 728 17.94 34.06 3.24
C TRP A 728 17.05 33.29 2.27
N TRP A 729 16.98 33.69 1.00
CA TRP A 729 16.18 32.98 -0.01
C TRP A 729 16.61 31.51 -0.16
N VAL A 730 17.91 31.22 -0.11
CA VAL A 730 18.41 29.83 -0.11
C VAL A 730 17.90 29.07 1.12
N VAL A 731 18.04 29.64 2.32
CA VAL A 731 17.56 29.02 3.57
C VAL A 731 16.04 28.80 3.55
N LEU A 732 15.28 29.79 3.09
CA LEU A 732 13.83 29.72 2.96
C LEU A 732 13.41 28.63 1.97
N ALA A 733 14.07 28.56 0.81
CA ALA A 733 13.83 27.54 -0.19
C ALA A 733 14.07 26.12 0.36
N VAL A 734 15.18 25.89 1.08
CA VAL A 734 15.45 24.62 1.76
C VAL A 734 14.38 24.29 2.80
N LYS A 735 13.91 25.26 3.58
CA LYS A 735 12.81 25.05 4.55
C LYS A 735 11.49 24.66 3.88
N LEU A 736 11.20 25.21 2.70
CA LEU A 736 9.99 24.92 1.92
C LEU A 736 10.01 23.52 1.30
N LYS A 737 11.20 23.00 0.93
CA LYS A 737 11.38 21.67 0.30
C LYS A 737 10.58 21.47 -0.99
N MET A 738 10.29 22.56 -1.71
CA MET A 738 9.56 22.56 -3.00
C MET A 738 10.53 22.89 -4.14
N PRO A 739 10.94 21.91 -4.98
CA PRO A 739 11.91 22.16 -6.05
C PRO A 739 11.41 23.14 -7.14
N ALA A 740 10.14 23.07 -7.54
CA ALA A 740 9.51 24.08 -8.41
C ALA A 740 9.33 25.47 -7.74
N GLY A 741 9.62 25.57 -6.44
CA GLY A 741 9.29 26.74 -5.63
C GLY A 741 7.79 26.93 -5.43
N ASN A 742 7.45 27.97 -4.67
CA ASN A 742 6.12 28.55 -4.68
C ASN A 742 6.15 29.82 -5.55
N GLY A 743 4.97 30.41 -5.82
CA GLY A 743 4.87 31.65 -6.61
C GLY A 743 5.77 32.75 -6.06
N LEU A 744 5.85 32.89 -4.73
CA LEU A 744 6.70 33.90 -4.08
C LEU A 744 8.19 33.79 -4.46
N LEU A 745 8.80 32.60 -4.38
CA LEU A 745 10.23 32.44 -4.73
C LEU A 745 10.48 32.77 -6.21
N GLN A 746 9.57 32.40 -7.09
CA GLN A 746 9.67 32.75 -8.51
C GLN A 746 9.60 34.27 -8.70
N ARG A 747 8.75 34.97 -7.94
CA ARG A 747 8.71 36.45 -7.93
C ARG A 747 10.00 37.06 -7.40
N TYR A 748 10.56 36.51 -6.32
CA TYR A 748 11.84 36.96 -5.77
C TYR A 748 12.96 36.90 -6.81
N ILE A 749 13.09 35.78 -7.52
CA ILE A 749 14.05 35.66 -8.62
C ILE A 749 13.74 36.67 -9.73
N GLY A 750 12.46 36.88 -10.05
CA GLY A 750 12.02 37.88 -11.03
C GLY A 750 12.45 39.32 -10.71
N LEU A 751 12.69 39.67 -9.44
CA LEU A 751 13.18 41.02 -9.04
C LEU A 751 14.66 41.26 -9.44
N LEU A 752 15.41 40.19 -9.69
CA LEU A 752 16.81 40.25 -10.10
C LEU A 752 16.94 40.59 -11.59
N SER A 753 18.06 41.19 -11.98
CA SER A 753 18.42 41.32 -13.40
C SER A 753 18.55 39.94 -14.06
N ILE A 754 18.28 39.84 -15.37
CA ILE A 754 18.34 38.58 -16.12
C ILE A 754 19.70 37.87 -15.94
N ASP A 755 20.79 38.63 -15.99
CA ASP A 755 22.15 38.12 -15.77
C ASP A 755 22.33 37.54 -14.34
N SER A 756 21.79 38.22 -13.33
CA SER A 756 21.82 37.73 -11.94
C SER A 756 20.99 36.46 -11.73
N GLN A 757 19.84 36.35 -12.41
CA GLN A 757 19.03 35.13 -12.39
C GLN A 757 19.80 33.93 -12.98
N LYS A 758 20.42 34.11 -14.15
CA LYS A 758 21.25 33.08 -14.80
C LYS A 758 22.43 32.66 -13.92
N LYS A 759 23.15 33.63 -13.33
CA LYS A 759 24.28 33.39 -12.43
C LYS A 759 23.88 32.58 -11.20
N LEU A 760 22.80 33.00 -10.52
CA LEU A 760 22.32 32.30 -9.32
C LEU A 760 21.84 30.89 -9.66
N GLY A 761 21.04 30.72 -10.71
CA GLY A 761 20.51 29.41 -11.11
C GLY A 761 21.61 28.42 -11.47
N SER A 762 22.63 28.86 -12.21
CA SER A 762 23.80 28.05 -12.56
C SER A 762 24.60 27.63 -11.33
N PHE A 763 24.83 28.57 -10.40
CA PHE A 763 25.55 28.29 -9.16
C PHE A 763 24.84 27.23 -8.32
N ILE A 764 23.53 27.41 -8.07
CA ILE A 764 22.73 26.49 -7.26
C ILE A 764 22.66 25.09 -7.90
N LEU A 765 22.38 24.99 -9.21
CA LEU A 765 22.28 23.70 -9.89
C LEU A 765 23.60 22.92 -9.83
N ASN A 766 24.72 23.60 -10.07
CA ASN A 766 26.05 22.98 -10.04
C ASN A 766 26.45 22.56 -8.62
N SER A 767 26.18 23.39 -7.60
CA SER A 767 26.42 23.02 -6.20
C SER A 767 25.58 21.83 -5.76
N PHE A 768 24.30 21.80 -6.14
CA PHE A 768 23.40 20.68 -5.84
C PHE A 768 23.90 19.38 -6.44
N ILE A 769 24.26 19.39 -7.73
CA ILE A 769 24.81 18.21 -8.41
C ILE A 769 26.15 17.79 -7.82
N GLY A 770 27.04 18.75 -7.56
CA GLY A 770 28.36 18.49 -6.96
C GLY A 770 28.25 17.74 -5.63
N GLN A 771 27.31 18.12 -4.78
CA GLN A 771 27.03 17.42 -3.53
C GLN A 771 26.41 16.03 -3.76
N ASP A 772 25.50 15.87 -4.72
CA ASP A 772 24.86 14.58 -4.98
C ASP A 772 25.79 13.53 -5.60
N ILE A 773 26.84 13.97 -6.31
CA ILE A 773 27.83 13.07 -6.92
C ILE A 773 29.12 12.96 -6.10
N ALA A 774 29.19 13.61 -4.94
CA ALA A 774 30.36 13.51 -4.07
C ALA A 774 30.60 12.04 -3.68
N GLY A 775 31.80 11.55 -3.94
CA GLY A 775 32.22 10.17 -3.71
C GLY A 775 33.58 10.09 -3.01
N PRO A 776 34.06 8.87 -2.73
CA PRO A 776 35.37 8.68 -2.13
C PRO A 776 36.49 9.25 -3.00
N SER A 777 37.57 9.72 -2.35
CA SER A 777 38.78 10.12 -3.07
C SER A 777 39.44 8.89 -3.71
N LEU A 778 40.24 9.15 -4.74
CA LEU A 778 41.06 8.11 -5.37
C LEU A 778 41.95 7.39 -4.36
N GLU A 779 42.50 8.12 -3.39
CA GLU A 779 43.35 7.58 -2.33
C GLU A 779 42.60 6.56 -1.44
N MET A 780 41.37 6.88 -1.01
CA MET A 780 40.54 5.94 -0.25
C MET A 780 40.20 4.68 -1.06
N ALA A 781 39.88 4.85 -2.34
CA ALA A 781 39.57 3.73 -3.23
C ALA A 781 40.77 2.81 -3.45
N MET A 782 41.97 3.38 -3.57
CA MET A 782 43.21 2.61 -3.70
C MET A 782 43.53 1.83 -2.41
N ALA A 783 43.41 2.47 -1.24
CA ALA A 783 43.68 1.83 0.04
C ALA A 783 42.74 0.65 0.33
N GLU A 784 41.44 0.78 0.03
CA GLU A 784 40.47 -0.31 0.21
C GLU A 784 40.72 -1.46 -0.78
N ALA A 785 41.02 -1.13 -2.04
CA ALA A 785 41.37 -2.13 -3.04
C ALA A 785 42.63 -2.93 -2.67
N GLU A 786 43.66 -2.26 -2.14
CA GLU A 786 44.90 -2.92 -1.70
C GLU A 786 44.64 -3.93 -0.57
N ARG A 787 43.79 -3.54 0.38
CA ARG A 787 43.44 -4.39 1.54
C ARG A 787 42.59 -5.60 1.16
N ASP A 788 41.58 -5.42 0.31
CA ASP A 788 40.49 -6.39 0.15
C ASP A 788 40.64 -7.30 -1.09
N ALA A 789 41.46 -6.90 -2.08
CA ALA A 789 41.66 -7.66 -3.33
C ALA A 789 42.17 -9.10 -3.13
N PRO A 790 43.16 -9.40 -2.24
CA PRO A 790 43.63 -10.77 -2.06
C PRO A 790 42.54 -11.73 -1.58
N LYS A 791 41.70 -11.27 -0.63
CA LYS A 791 40.60 -12.08 -0.08
C LYS A 791 39.49 -12.30 -1.11
N ARG A 792 39.13 -11.27 -1.88
CA ARG A 792 38.09 -11.40 -2.91
C ARG A 792 38.51 -12.34 -4.04
N LEU A 793 39.78 -12.27 -4.46
CA LEU A 793 40.32 -13.21 -5.44
C LEU A 793 40.26 -14.66 -4.95
N ALA A 794 40.62 -14.92 -3.69
CA ALA A 794 40.52 -16.26 -3.11
C ALA A 794 39.07 -16.78 -3.09
N ASN A 795 38.08 -15.93 -2.82
CA ASN A 795 36.66 -16.30 -2.88
C ASN A 795 36.23 -16.68 -4.30
N TYR A 796 36.63 -15.89 -5.31
CA TYR A 796 36.36 -16.20 -6.71
C TYR A 796 36.93 -17.56 -7.12
N GLN A 797 38.17 -17.86 -6.71
CA GLN A 797 38.80 -19.16 -6.96
C GLN A 797 38.07 -20.33 -6.28
N ASP A 798 37.58 -20.14 -5.04
CA ASP A 798 36.78 -21.15 -4.33
C ASP A 798 35.39 -21.36 -5.00
N TRP A 799 34.75 -20.30 -5.51
CA TRP A 799 33.49 -20.41 -6.24
C TRP A 799 33.63 -21.17 -7.56
N VAL A 800 34.69 -20.88 -8.33
CA VAL A 800 35.02 -21.63 -9.55
C VAL A 800 35.22 -23.12 -9.21
N LYS A 801 35.90 -23.42 -8.11
CA LYS A 801 36.16 -24.80 -7.67
C LYS A 801 34.87 -25.54 -7.29
N ARG A 802 33.93 -24.89 -6.60
CA ARG A 802 32.69 -25.52 -6.10
C ARG A 802 31.58 -25.57 -7.16
N TRP A 803 31.50 -24.57 -8.01
CA TRP A 803 30.41 -24.34 -8.96
C TRP A 803 30.94 -23.85 -10.32
N PRO A 804 31.77 -24.65 -11.02
CA PRO A 804 32.47 -24.20 -12.22
C PRO A 804 31.53 -23.77 -13.36
N GLU A 805 30.34 -24.39 -13.45
CA GLU A 805 29.33 -24.05 -14.46
C GLU A 805 28.75 -22.63 -14.32
N TYR A 806 28.80 -22.04 -13.12
CA TYR A 806 28.21 -20.72 -12.84
C TYR A 806 29.24 -19.58 -12.75
N TYR A 807 30.52 -19.89 -12.50
CA TYR A 807 31.54 -18.88 -12.17
C TYR A 807 32.79 -18.91 -13.06
N SER A 808 32.76 -19.60 -14.21
CA SER A 808 33.88 -19.75 -15.15
C SER A 808 34.56 -18.43 -15.56
N GLN A 809 33.81 -17.31 -15.57
CA GLN A 809 34.35 -15.97 -15.85
C GLN A 809 35.49 -15.53 -14.89
N TYR A 810 35.60 -16.14 -13.72
CA TYR A 810 36.64 -15.82 -12.73
C TYR A 810 37.82 -16.80 -12.70
N GLU A 811 37.86 -17.81 -13.57
CA GLU A 811 38.88 -18.88 -13.56
C GLU A 811 40.31 -18.35 -13.70
N ASN A 812 40.50 -17.29 -14.50
CA ASN A 812 41.80 -16.64 -14.74
C ASN A 812 41.84 -15.20 -14.21
N TYR A 813 40.96 -14.83 -13.28
CA TYR A 813 40.90 -13.47 -12.75
C TYR A 813 42.18 -13.16 -11.97
N THR A 814 42.80 -12.00 -12.21
CA THR A 814 44.07 -11.64 -11.56
C THR A 814 43.87 -10.76 -10.32
N LEU A 815 44.91 -10.67 -9.49
CA LEU A 815 44.92 -9.76 -8.34
C LEU A 815 44.76 -8.30 -8.79
N GLU A 816 45.41 -7.91 -9.88
CA GLU A 816 45.32 -6.56 -10.46
C GLU A 816 43.90 -6.26 -10.99
N GLN A 817 43.26 -7.24 -11.63
CA GLN A 817 41.87 -7.11 -12.07
C GLN A 817 40.92 -6.96 -10.87
N THR A 818 41.12 -7.76 -9.82
CA THR A 818 40.34 -7.67 -8.57
C THR A 818 40.56 -6.32 -7.87
N PHE A 819 41.79 -5.82 -7.84
CA PHE A 819 42.11 -4.50 -7.32
C PHE A 819 41.39 -3.39 -8.09
N ASN A 820 41.47 -3.42 -9.43
CA ASN A 820 40.80 -2.42 -10.26
C ASN A 820 39.28 -2.51 -10.17
N GLU A 821 38.71 -3.71 -10.01
CA GLU A 821 37.28 -3.94 -9.74
C GLU A 821 36.87 -3.24 -8.44
N ILE A 822 37.54 -3.52 -7.32
CA ILE A 822 37.23 -2.91 -6.01
C ILE A 822 37.43 -1.40 -6.06
N LYS A 823 38.51 -0.90 -6.66
CA LYS A 823 38.76 0.54 -6.81
C LYS A 823 37.60 1.22 -7.56
N ASN A 824 37.15 0.63 -8.68
CA ASN A 824 36.05 1.17 -9.46
C ASN A 824 34.71 1.07 -8.71
N GLU A 825 34.48 0.01 -7.95
CA GLU A 825 33.32 -0.11 -7.06
C GLU A 825 33.31 1.00 -6.00
N VAL A 826 34.45 1.26 -5.34
CA VAL A 826 34.57 2.30 -4.31
C VAL A 826 34.35 3.69 -4.91
N LEU A 827 34.96 3.99 -6.06
CA LEU A 827 34.76 5.27 -6.76
C LEU A 827 33.32 5.50 -7.23
N ARG A 828 32.54 4.44 -7.44
CA ARG A 828 31.11 4.53 -7.78
C ARG A 828 30.20 4.75 -6.57
N ARG A 829 30.73 4.67 -5.34
CA ARG A 829 29.94 4.92 -4.12
C ARG A 829 29.65 6.41 -4.00
N TYR A 830 28.44 6.72 -3.55
CA TYR A 830 28.08 8.08 -3.20
C TYR A 830 28.27 8.31 -1.71
N LEU A 831 29.02 9.35 -1.35
CA LEU A 831 29.15 9.84 0.03
C LEU A 831 28.22 11.03 0.30
N GLY A 832 27.86 11.78 -0.74
CA GLY A 832 26.96 12.93 -0.63
C GLY A 832 25.53 12.66 -1.10
N SER A 833 24.60 13.45 -0.56
CA SER A 833 23.30 13.67 -1.19
C SER A 833 22.75 15.05 -0.83
N ALA A 834 22.15 15.72 -1.82
CA ALA A 834 21.52 17.03 -1.68
C ALA A 834 19.99 16.97 -1.62
N ILE A 835 19.38 15.78 -1.74
CA ILE A 835 17.92 15.63 -1.86
C ILE A 835 17.13 16.15 -0.65
N SER A 836 17.72 16.17 0.54
CA SER A 836 17.13 16.79 1.73
C SER A 836 16.91 18.30 1.55
N ASP A 837 17.74 18.93 0.73
CA ASP A 837 17.80 20.37 0.50
C ASP A 837 17.24 20.79 -0.87
N LYS A 838 16.59 19.86 -1.58
CA LYS A 838 15.99 20.04 -2.93
C LYS A 838 15.15 21.30 -3.12
N GLY A 839 14.65 21.89 -2.03
CA GLY A 839 13.93 23.16 -2.11
C GLY A 839 14.79 24.30 -2.66
N MET A 840 16.12 24.29 -2.49
CA MET A 840 17.01 25.31 -3.08
C MET A 840 16.92 25.38 -4.61
N LEU A 841 16.54 24.28 -5.27
CA LEU A 841 16.35 24.24 -6.72
C LEU A 841 15.26 25.22 -7.19
N ALA A 842 14.35 25.67 -6.31
CA ALA A 842 13.37 26.72 -6.63
C ALA A 842 14.00 28.02 -7.15
N LEU A 843 15.27 28.26 -6.82
CA LEU A 843 16.00 29.47 -7.21
C LEU A 843 16.64 29.36 -8.61
N ILE A 844 16.47 28.23 -9.31
CA ILE A 844 17.02 28.03 -10.65
C ILE A 844 16.05 28.45 -11.77
N CYS A 845 14.87 28.96 -11.46
CA CYS A 845 13.82 29.22 -12.46
C CYS A 845 14.24 30.19 -13.60
N GLY A 846 15.24 31.04 -13.36
CA GLY A 846 15.83 31.94 -14.38
C GLY A 846 17.16 31.47 -14.98
N ILE A 847 17.51 30.20 -14.83
CA ILE A 847 18.68 29.60 -15.50
C ILE A 847 18.50 29.62 -17.02
N GLU A 848 19.61 29.70 -17.76
CA GLU A 848 19.59 29.58 -19.22
C GLU A 848 19.27 28.14 -19.66
N GLY A 849 18.29 27.98 -20.57
CA GLY A 849 17.77 26.66 -20.94
C GLY A 849 18.82 25.70 -21.48
N HIS A 850 19.73 26.16 -22.34
CA HIS A 850 20.81 25.34 -22.87
C HIS A 850 21.71 24.76 -21.76
N LEU A 851 22.07 25.58 -20.76
CA LEU A 851 22.92 25.15 -19.65
C LEU A 851 22.19 24.14 -18.75
N ALA A 852 20.93 24.42 -18.42
CA ALA A 852 20.10 23.53 -17.62
C ALA A 852 19.93 22.16 -18.28
N VAL A 853 19.55 22.14 -19.56
CA VAL A 853 19.30 20.90 -20.32
C VAL A 853 20.58 20.08 -20.47
N THR A 854 21.71 20.73 -20.78
CA THR A 854 23.01 20.04 -20.90
C THR A 854 23.41 19.39 -19.58
N THR A 855 23.30 20.14 -18.49
CA THR A 855 23.64 19.67 -17.14
C THR A 855 22.75 18.50 -16.70
N LEU A 856 21.43 18.62 -16.91
CA LEU A 856 20.46 17.58 -16.60
C LEU A 856 20.68 16.31 -17.42
N ARG A 857 20.91 16.43 -18.73
CA ARG A 857 21.16 15.26 -19.61
C ARG A 857 22.40 14.49 -19.17
N ASN A 858 23.48 15.19 -18.83
CA ASN A 858 24.70 14.54 -18.32
C ASN A 858 24.43 13.80 -17.01
N TYR A 859 23.78 14.47 -16.05
CA TYR A 859 23.42 13.84 -14.78
C TYR A 859 22.51 12.60 -14.97
N MET A 860 21.49 12.71 -15.82
CA MET A 860 20.53 11.62 -16.08
C MET A 860 21.13 10.45 -16.87
N ARG A 861 22.17 10.69 -17.67
CA ARG A 861 22.93 9.64 -18.35
C ARG A 861 23.73 8.83 -17.34
N ASP A 862 24.49 9.54 -16.50
CA ASP A 862 25.53 8.96 -15.65
C ASP A 862 25.00 8.48 -14.29
N HIS A 863 23.90 9.07 -13.80
CA HIS A 863 23.34 8.86 -12.45
C HIS A 863 21.84 8.52 -12.44
N TYR A 864 21.33 7.79 -13.43
CA TYR A 864 19.89 7.50 -13.58
C TYR A 864 19.21 6.84 -12.37
N GLN A 865 19.96 6.17 -11.50
CA GLN A 865 19.45 5.55 -10.26
C GLN A 865 19.08 6.59 -9.19
N ARG A 866 19.56 7.83 -9.30
CA ARG A 866 19.21 8.98 -8.43
C ARG A 866 17.84 9.56 -8.80
N ARG A 867 16.82 8.70 -8.78
CA ARG A 867 15.45 8.99 -9.23
C ARG A 867 14.86 10.26 -8.59
N ALA A 868 14.97 10.40 -7.28
CA ALA A 868 14.36 11.51 -6.54
C ALA A 868 15.02 12.86 -6.88
N GLN A 869 16.33 12.85 -7.13
CA GLN A 869 17.12 14.01 -7.53
C GLN A 869 16.72 14.47 -8.94
N ILE A 870 16.60 13.51 -9.87
CA ILE A 870 16.15 13.79 -11.24
C ILE A 870 14.74 14.39 -11.19
N GLU A 871 13.81 13.76 -10.46
CA GLU A 871 12.45 14.28 -10.28
C GLU A 871 12.45 15.70 -9.71
N ALA A 872 13.30 16.00 -8.72
CA ALA A 872 13.40 17.35 -8.16
C ALA A 872 13.97 18.37 -9.15
N MET A 873 14.99 18.02 -9.93
CA MET A 873 15.58 18.95 -10.90
C MET A 873 14.66 19.21 -12.09
N ILE A 874 13.96 18.19 -12.61
CA ILE A 874 12.98 18.40 -13.70
C ILE A 874 11.76 19.20 -13.23
N ASP A 875 11.33 18.99 -11.97
CA ASP A 875 10.28 19.78 -11.31
C ASP A 875 10.69 21.25 -11.19
N ALA A 876 11.94 21.51 -10.83
CA ALA A 876 12.48 22.86 -10.70
C ALA A 876 12.57 23.61 -12.04
N VAL A 877 13.04 22.97 -13.11
CA VAL A 877 13.17 23.65 -14.42
C VAL A 877 11.85 23.81 -15.15
N ALA A 878 10.84 22.98 -14.86
CA ALA A 878 9.51 23.06 -15.49
C ALA A 878 8.79 24.40 -15.28
N THR A 879 9.25 25.23 -14.34
CA THR A 879 8.73 26.58 -14.17
C THR A 879 9.08 27.50 -15.33
N SER A 880 10.12 27.20 -16.11
CA SER A 880 10.55 27.99 -17.26
C SER A 880 9.69 27.69 -18.49
N ASN A 881 9.51 28.70 -19.35
CA ASN A 881 8.90 28.57 -20.69
C ASN A 881 9.97 28.45 -21.80
N ASP A 882 11.23 28.16 -21.46
CA ASP A 882 12.29 27.95 -22.44
C ASP A 882 12.01 26.72 -23.33
N PRO A 883 12.02 26.85 -24.67
CA PRO A 883 11.72 25.74 -25.58
C PRO A 883 12.58 24.50 -25.37
N LEU A 884 13.86 24.64 -25.00
CA LEU A 884 14.77 23.50 -24.79
C LEU A 884 14.37 22.69 -23.56
N ILE A 885 13.89 23.36 -22.50
CA ILE A 885 13.41 22.70 -21.28
C ILE A 885 12.12 21.94 -21.58
N ILE A 886 11.17 22.57 -22.27
CA ILE A 886 9.90 21.92 -22.65
C ILE A 886 10.20 20.69 -23.54
N GLN A 887 11.11 20.81 -24.50
CA GLN A 887 11.52 19.70 -25.36
C GLN A 887 12.15 18.55 -24.57
N LEU A 888 12.99 18.86 -23.56
CA LEU A 888 13.52 17.86 -22.63
C LEU A 888 12.39 17.13 -21.91
N LEU A 889 11.44 17.84 -21.29
CA LEU A 889 10.32 17.25 -20.56
C LEU A 889 9.41 16.40 -21.47
N LEU A 890 9.12 16.88 -22.68
CA LEU A 890 8.38 16.12 -23.70
C LEU A 890 9.09 14.81 -24.04
N SER A 891 10.42 14.84 -24.26
CA SER A 891 11.20 13.64 -24.54
C SER A 891 11.12 12.61 -23.39
N LEU A 892 11.21 13.08 -22.14
CA LEU A 892 11.14 12.24 -20.95
C LEU A 892 9.74 11.64 -20.73
N SER A 893 8.70 12.43 -21.01
CA SER A 893 7.29 12.01 -20.89
C SER A 893 6.95 10.86 -21.86
N ARG A 894 7.54 10.88 -23.07
CA ARG A 894 7.38 9.85 -24.09
C ARG A 894 8.19 8.61 -23.77
N ARG A 895 9.45 8.78 -23.37
CA ARG A 895 10.35 7.64 -23.10
C ARG A 895 11.43 8.01 -22.10
N TYR A 896 11.39 7.35 -20.95
CA TYR A 896 12.52 7.31 -20.02
C TYR A 896 12.55 5.96 -19.30
N ARG A 897 13.75 5.52 -18.88
CA ARG A 897 13.96 4.18 -18.31
C ARG A 897 13.28 3.96 -16.95
N THR A 898 12.95 5.03 -16.23
CA THR A 898 12.29 4.97 -14.91
C THR A 898 10.87 5.49 -15.03
N ALA A 899 9.87 4.62 -14.76
CA ALA A 899 8.45 4.94 -14.96
C ALA A 899 7.95 6.15 -14.14
N SER A 900 8.42 6.32 -12.89
CA SER A 900 8.00 7.46 -12.07
C SER A 900 8.50 8.81 -12.60
N VAL A 901 9.72 8.86 -13.14
CA VAL A 901 10.30 10.08 -13.74
C VAL A 901 9.53 10.43 -15.01
N GLN A 902 9.18 9.42 -15.80
CA GLN A 902 8.35 9.58 -16.98
C GLN A 902 6.96 10.15 -16.62
N GLU A 903 6.31 9.59 -15.60
CA GLU A 903 5.01 10.06 -15.14
C GLU A 903 5.07 11.48 -14.58
N LYS A 904 6.10 11.79 -13.78
CA LYS A 904 6.36 13.15 -13.32
C LYS A 904 6.54 14.11 -14.49
N ALA A 905 7.30 13.74 -15.52
CA ALA A 905 7.48 14.56 -16.72
C ALA A 905 6.16 14.77 -17.48
N ARG A 906 5.29 13.76 -17.61
CA ARG A 906 3.94 13.92 -18.18
C ARG A 906 3.12 14.94 -17.39
N GLY A 907 3.10 14.81 -16.07
CA GLY A 907 2.41 15.76 -15.20
C GLY A 907 2.94 17.19 -15.35
N LEU A 908 4.26 17.37 -15.45
CA LEU A 908 4.88 18.68 -15.66
C LEU A 908 4.54 19.27 -17.04
N VAL A 909 4.54 18.47 -18.10
CA VAL A 909 4.10 18.88 -19.44
C VAL A 909 2.66 19.38 -19.42
N ALA A 910 1.76 18.65 -18.75
CA ALA A 910 0.36 19.06 -18.59
C ALA A 910 0.23 20.38 -17.81
N GLN A 911 1.01 20.56 -16.73
CA GLN A 911 1.03 21.80 -15.96
C GLN A 911 1.53 23.01 -16.79
N ILE A 912 2.53 22.82 -17.64
CA ILE A 912 3.03 23.88 -18.54
C ILE A 912 1.95 24.26 -19.55
N ALA A 913 1.28 23.27 -20.14
CA ALA A 913 0.18 23.48 -21.08
C ALA A 913 -0.97 24.28 -20.42
N GLU A 914 -1.43 23.84 -19.25
CA GLU A 914 -2.49 24.50 -18.48
C GLU A 914 -2.12 25.94 -18.11
N ARG A 915 -0.91 26.16 -17.58
CA ARG A 915 -0.43 27.50 -17.18
C ARG A 915 -0.42 28.49 -18.34
N ASN A 916 -0.07 28.04 -19.54
CA ASN A 916 0.09 28.91 -20.71
C ASN A 916 -1.16 28.92 -21.63
N GLY A 917 -2.21 28.17 -21.28
CA GLY A 917 -3.41 28.04 -22.11
C GLY A 917 -3.17 27.36 -23.45
N TRP A 918 -2.21 26.42 -23.51
CA TRP A 918 -1.87 25.68 -24.73
C TRP A 918 -2.48 24.28 -24.71
N SER A 919 -2.90 23.78 -25.87
CA SER A 919 -3.18 22.35 -26.06
C SER A 919 -1.87 21.52 -26.05
N ALA A 920 -1.99 20.19 -25.92
CA ALA A 920 -0.83 19.31 -25.97
C ALA A 920 -0.13 19.36 -27.34
N ASP A 921 -0.90 19.53 -28.42
CA ASP A 921 -0.39 19.66 -29.79
C ASP A 921 0.28 21.03 -29.99
N GLU A 922 -0.32 22.08 -29.47
CA GLU A 922 0.23 23.43 -29.48
C GLU A 922 1.55 23.56 -28.72
N LEU A 923 1.67 22.84 -27.60
CA LEU A 923 2.91 22.76 -26.85
C LEU A 923 3.99 22.01 -27.64
N ALA A 924 3.62 20.98 -28.40
CA ALA A 924 4.57 20.25 -29.24
C ALA A 924 5.05 21.11 -30.43
N ASP A 925 4.14 21.80 -31.12
CA ASP A 925 4.46 22.65 -32.28
C ASP A 925 5.37 23.83 -31.92
N ARG A 926 5.13 24.45 -30.76
CA ARG A 926 5.94 25.58 -30.24
C ARG A 926 7.34 25.18 -29.77
N THR A 927 7.66 23.88 -29.76
CA THR A 927 9.00 23.36 -29.38
C THR A 927 9.84 22.90 -30.57
N ILE A 928 9.35 23.09 -31.80
CA ILE A 928 10.13 22.85 -33.01
C ILE A 928 11.22 23.93 -33.13
N PRO A 929 12.50 23.57 -33.31
CA PRO A 929 13.58 24.56 -33.47
C PRO A 929 13.31 25.49 -34.67
N THR A 930 13.22 26.80 -34.43
CA THR A 930 12.94 27.81 -35.48
C THR A 930 14.16 28.14 -36.34
N ALA A 931 15.32 27.53 -36.08
CA ALA A 931 16.61 27.85 -36.71
C ALA A 931 16.99 29.35 -36.66
N GLY A 932 16.48 30.10 -35.67
CA GLY A 932 16.71 31.54 -35.51
C GLY A 932 15.76 32.43 -36.31
N MET A 933 14.77 31.85 -37.00
CA MET A 933 13.76 32.61 -37.74
C MET A 933 12.67 33.15 -36.80
N ASP A 934 12.18 34.35 -37.09
CA ASP A 934 11.06 34.98 -36.42
C ASP A 934 9.70 34.39 -36.84
N GLU A 935 8.61 34.90 -36.25
CA GLU A 935 7.24 34.45 -36.53
C GLU A 935 6.80 34.62 -38.00
N THR A 936 7.58 35.37 -38.81
CA THR A 936 7.34 35.55 -40.24
C THR A 936 8.24 34.66 -41.12
N GLY A 937 9.05 33.80 -40.51
CA GLY A 937 10.00 32.92 -41.19
C GLY A 937 11.25 33.65 -41.68
N ILE A 938 11.61 34.77 -41.04
CA ILE A 938 12.72 35.64 -41.42
C ILE A 938 13.82 35.62 -40.34
N LEU A 939 15.07 35.52 -40.76
CA LEU A 939 16.27 35.56 -39.91
C LEU A 939 17.18 36.69 -40.37
N ALA A 940 17.49 37.65 -39.49
CA ALA A 940 18.49 38.69 -39.74
C ALA A 940 19.89 38.20 -39.32
N LEU A 941 20.87 38.33 -40.23
CA LEU A 941 22.26 37.94 -40.03
C LEU A 941 23.15 39.19 -40.14
N GLU A 942 23.71 39.64 -39.02
CA GLU A 942 24.63 40.77 -39.01
C GLU A 942 26.07 40.32 -39.28
N TYR A 943 26.73 40.97 -40.23
CA TYR A 943 28.13 40.73 -40.60
C TYR A 943 28.86 42.07 -40.77
N GLY A 944 29.53 42.51 -39.70
CA GLY A 944 30.12 43.85 -39.62
C GLY A 944 29.04 44.92 -39.69
N ASP A 945 29.22 45.93 -40.54
CA ASP A 945 28.23 47.02 -40.73
C ASP A 945 27.05 46.65 -41.64
N ARG A 946 26.88 45.36 -41.99
CA ARG A 946 25.86 44.91 -42.95
C ARG A 946 24.90 43.90 -42.32
N THR A 947 23.62 44.10 -42.54
CA THR A 947 22.56 43.15 -42.15
C THR A 947 22.07 42.40 -43.39
N PHE A 948 22.18 41.07 -43.35
CA PHE A 948 21.60 40.16 -44.34
C PHE A 948 20.29 39.58 -43.80
N THR A 949 19.42 39.10 -44.68
CA THR A 949 18.12 38.57 -44.30
C THR A 949 17.90 37.23 -45.01
N ALA A 950 17.75 36.16 -44.24
CA ALA A 950 17.36 34.84 -44.73
C ALA A 950 15.86 34.66 -44.53
N LYS A 951 15.14 34.15 -45.53
CA LYS A 951 13.69 33.89 -45.46
C LYS A 951 13.42 32.47 -45.95
N LEU A 952 12.52 31.75 -45.27
CA LEU A 952 11.99 30.48 -45.74
C LEU A 952 11.27 30.67 -47.08
N ASP A 953 11.77 30.01 -48.13
CA ASP A 953 11.10 29.92 -49.42
C ASP A 953 10.08 28.78 -49.38
N ALA A 954 8.83 29.06 -49.78
CA ALA A 954 7.78 28.07 -49.86
C ALA A 954 7.76 27.51 -51.28
N GLN A 955 8.53 26.45 -51.52
CA GLN A 955 8.33 25.55 -52.66
C GLN A 955 7.62 24.27 -52.22
#